data_AF-A0A257VBV4-F1
#
_entry.id   AF-A0A257VBV4-F1
#
_cell.length_a   1.000
_cell.length_b   1.000
_cell.length_c   1.000
_cell.angle_alpha   90.00
_cell.angle_beta   90.00
_cell.angle_gamma   90.00
#
_symmetry.space_group_name_H-M   'P 1'
#
loop_
_entity.id
_entity.type
_entity.pdbx_description
1 polymer ?
#
loop_
_entity_poly.entity_id
_entity_poly.type
_entity_poly.pdbx_seq_one_letter_code
_entity_poly.pdbx_strand_id
1 'polypeptide(L)'
;MTADFSAATDSGDETIVITPASSPALQAGTYFIALALFTPGVEASGTLTAIVTGGTTAPPPSSGAVALTSGQTRTITIEPVPAGTLLTGSAAYRIEVPQGATRLEIRLATDTPNVDVDLYARFGAESVVENRAVVADFRSEGTAGSELITITSTSSPALRAGTYFIHLGVFTANTRITTRLTATVTGGTTTPPPSTAVALTSGQTRTVTIDPVTGGTLLRGASAYRIDVPQGSTRLEIRLQTDTPNVDVDLFARFNAEALVENQRITADHRSEGPAGDEVITITAASTPALRAGTYFINLAVFTTNTRITTRLTATVTGGTTTPPPPAAGRTLTSGAAAAFALEAVENPTLFSGDSAYQISVPAGATRLEVRIQTTTPGADVDLYVRAGEAPRVSGGAVQADYSSESDSGNETIVITPSGSPALRAGTYYIALGLFTRNVRVQGTVLATVTTGGSSNTVGQPLIAGLPQRFTIAPVSGPALITDPSFRITVPENASRVRVVLQTSTPNVDVDLFARVGQAPAIGDGRIVTDYRSEGPAGEELLDITAGSTPPLRAGTYFISLGMFTPNVQAEGQVIVYIDTAAAPPQAQVELTSGTPGRFALPATATPTLYAGTAGFRIQVPAGSTSLTVRLNTSTPNADVDLYVRRGADVELADGEVMADYFAEGTTGNETITITRTSQPPLEAGTYFIALGNYARNVEVTGVVTATVERAPAPPATGQGRALVFGQPVGWAYDAVEVPTLFS
;
A
#
# COMPACT_ATOMS: atom_id res chain seq x y z
N MET A 1 21.79 49.63 -7.19
CA MET A 1 21.20 48.32 -6.87
C MET A 1 20.40 48.49 -5.59
N THR A 2 19.15 48.03 -5.56
CA THR A 2 18.33 48.01 -4.34
C THR A 2 18.31 46.58 -3.83
N ALA A 3 18.83 46.37 -2.63
CA ALA A 3 18.77 45.11 -1.90
C ALA A 3 18.29 45.41 -0.48
N ASP A 4 17.51 44.50 0.11
CA ASP A 4 17.08 44.62 1.51
C ASP A 4 18.27 44.45 2.47
N PHE A 5 19.27 43.68 2.05
CA PHE A 5 20.52 43.44 2.77
C PHE A 5 21.67 43.39 1.76
N SER A 6 22.85 43.89 2.15
CA SER A 6 24.06 43.81 1.35
C SER A 6 25.28 43.63 2.25
N ALA A 7 26.21 42.78 1.84
CA ALA A 7 27.57 42.76 2.35
C ALA A 7 28.51 43.17 1.20
N ALA A 8 29.42 44.09 1.49
CA ALA A 8 30.46 44.52 0.58
C ALA A 8 31.70 44.82 1.41
N THR A 9 32.70 43.97 1.27
CA THR A 9 34.04 44.09 1.83
C THR A 9 35.04 44.13 0.69
N ASP A 10 36.28 44.51 1.00
CA ASP A 10 37.38 44.44 0.03
C ASP A 10 37.92 43.00 -0.13
N SER A 11 37.35 42.01 0.58
CA SER A 11 37.69 40.58 0.46
C SER A 11 36.69 39.84 -0.42
N GLY A 12 37.13 38.80 -1.13
CA GLY A 12 36.26 37.96 -1.96
C GLY A 12 35.24 37.13 -1.16
N ASP A 13 35.39 37.06 0.17
CA ASP A 13 34.50 36.34 1.07
C ASP A 13 33.50 37.30 1.71
N GLU A 14 32.23 37.15 1.37
CA GLU A 14 31.14 37.97 1.89
C GLU A 14 30.21 37.16 2.80
N THR A 15 29.71 37.79 3.86
CA THR A 15 28.71 37.17 4.75
C THR A 15 27.59 38.16 5.07
N ILE A 16 26.35 37.78 4.72
CA ILE A 16 25.14 38.50 5.14
C ILE A 16 24.49 37.72 6.28
N VAL A 17 24.29 38.37 7.42
CA VAL A 17 23.56 37.80 8.57
C VAL A 17 22.24 38.54 8.75
N ILE A 18 21.13 37.82 8.58
CA ILE A 18 19.77 38.33 8.79
C ILE A 18 19.22 37.72 10.07
N THR A 19 18.80 38.57 11.00
CA THR A 19 18.27 38.17 12.32
C THR A 19 16.88 38.77 12.52
N PRO A 20 16.11 38.31 13.52
CA PRO A 20 14.87 38.99 13.91
C PRO A 20 15.06 40.47 14.30
N ALA A 21 16.29 40.89 14.61
CA ALA A 21 16.64 42.28 14.93
C ALA A 21 17.18 43.08 13.72
N SER A 22 17.32 42.47 12.54
CA SER A 22 17.71 43.18 11.31
C SER A 22 16.60 44.13 10.84
N SER A 23 16.92 45.05 9.92
CA SER A 23 15.93 45.93 9.28
C SER A 23 16.09 45.88 7.75
N PRO A 24 15.21 45.19 7.00
CA PRO A 24 14.02 44.47 7.47
C PRO A 24 14.34 43.31 8.43
N ALA A 25 13.40 42.96 9.32
CA ALA A 25 13.57 41.81 10.21
C ALA A 25 13.56 40.50 9.40
N LEU A 26 14.22 39.45 9.90
CA LEU A 26 14.08 38.10 9.35
C LEU A 26 12.60 37.68 9.33
N GLN A 27 12.10 37.26 8.17
CA GLN A 27 10.73 36.80 7.95
C GLN A 27 10.74 35.41 7.31
N ALA A 28 9.67 34.63 7.51
CA ALA A 28 9.49 33.40 6.75
C ALA A 28 9.17 33.75 5.29
N GLY A 29 9.86 33.14 4.33
CA GLY A 29 9.62 33.38 2.91
C GLY A 29 10.77 32.94 2.00
N THR A 30 10.63 33.24 0.70
CA THR A 30 11.68 33.04 -0.29
C THR A 30 12.62 34.24 -0.30
N TYR A 31 13.91 33.97 -0.14
CA TYR A 31 14.98 34.96 -0.29
C TYR A 31 15.65 34.78 -1.64
N PHE A 32 15.88 35.88 -2.34
CA PHE A 32 16.65 35.91 -3.59
C PHE A 32 18.04 36.46 -3.28
N ILE A 33 19.08 35.77 -3.75
CA ILE A 33 20.47 36.15 -3.54
C ILE A 33 21.08 36.45 -4.90
N ALA A 34 21.56 37.68 -5.06
CA ALA A 34 22.29 38.11 -6.25
C ALA A 34 23.76 38.34 -5.88
N LEU A 35 24.65 38.08 -6.84
CA LEU A 35 26.09 38.30 -6.71
C LEU A 35 26.51 39.44 -7.63
N ALA A 36 27.33 40.37 -7.13
CA ALA A 36 27.84 41.47 -7.94
C ALA A 36 29.35 41.38 -8.10
N LEU A 37 29.84 41.46 -9.34
CA LEU A 37 31.27 41.52 -9.65
C LEU A 37 31.65 42.96 -9.96
N PHE A 38 32.48 43.57 -9.12
CA PHE A 38 32.89 44.98 -9.24
C PHE A 38 34.26 45.19 -9.89
N THR A 39 35.07 44.15 -10.03
CA THR A 39 36.43 44.24 -10.59
C THR A 39 36.39 43.95 -12.10
N PRO A 40 36.62 44.94 -12.97
CA PRO A 40 36.60 44.73 -14.40
C PRO A 40 37.75 43.83 -14.86
N GLY A 41 37.50 42.99 -15.87
CA GLY A 41 38.53 42.18 -16.53
C GLY A 41 39.03 40.97 -15.75
N VAL A 42 38.34 40.56 -14.68
CA VAL A 42 38.72 39.39 -13.85
C VAL A 42 37.60 38.37 -13.85
N GLU A 43 37.90 37.11 -14.20
CA GLU A 43 36.99 35.98 -14.01
C GLU A 43 36.79 35.72 -12.51
N ALA A 44 35.56 35.43 -12.10
CA ALA A 44 35.24 35.18 -10.70
C ALA A 44 34.54 33.84 -10.54
N SER A 45 34.98 33.06 -9.55
CA SER A 45 34.30 31.83 -9.14
C SER A 45 34.29 31.72 -7.62
N GLY A 46 33.32 30.98 -7.09
CA GLY A 46 33.18 30.80 -5.66
C GLY A 46 32.08 29.82 -5.29
N THR A 47 31.77 29.77 -4.00
CA THR A 47 30.63 28.99 -3.48
C THR A 47 29.67 29.92 -2.77
N LEU A 48 28.38 29.63 -2.89
CA LEU A 48 27.32 30.30 -2.15
C LEU A 48 26.65 29.28 -1.23
N THR A 49 26.62 29.55 0.07
CA THR A 49 25.97 28.68 1.08
C THR A 49 24.94 29.48 1.85
N ALA A 50 23.71 28.98 1.93
CA ALA A 50 22.68 29.53 2.81
C ALA A 50 22.59 28.69 4.09
N ILE A 51 22.65 29.32 5.26
CA ILE A 51 22.53 28.65 6.57
C ILE A 51 21.38 29.31 7.35
N VAL A 52 20.54 28.50 8.00
CA VAL A 52 19.48 28.97 8.90
C VAL A 52 19.69 28.38 10.29
N THR A 53 19.67 29.22 11.32
CA THR A 53 19.91 28.82 12.72
C THR A 53 18.82 29.43 13.61
N GLY A 54 17.85 28.64 14.08
CA GLY A 54 16.91 29.07 15.12
C GLY A 54 15.54 28.38 15.14
N GLY A 55 15.12 27.92 16.33
CA GLY A 55 13.72 27.59 16.68
C GLY A 55 13.44 26.14 17.09
N THR A 56 13.86 25.72 18.29
CA THR A 56 13.49 24.41 18.87
C THR A 56 12.09 24.43 19.48
N THR A 57 11.06 24.08 18.69
CA THR A 57 9.82 23.45 19.16
C THR A 57 9.32 22.47 18.09
N ALA A 58 9.16 21.19 18.46
CA ALA A 58 8.89 20.00 17.64
C ALA A 58 7.82 20.16 16.53
N PRO A 59 7.96 19.44 15.40
CA PRO A 59 7.56 18.02 15.32
C PRO A 59 8.76 17.11 15.02
N PRO A 60 8.66 15.77 15.15
CA PRO A 60 9.69 14.91 14.59
C PRO A 60 9.74 15.23 13.08
N PRO A 61 10.88 15.63 12.50
CA PRO A 61 10.94 15.66 11.07
C PRO A 61 10.61 14.24 10.63
N SER A 62 9.64 14.10 9.72
CA SER A 62 9.66 12.95 8.83
C SER A 62 11.01 13.05 8.13
N SER A 63 12.02 12.38 8.68
CA SER A 63 13.36 12.46 8.13
C SER A 63 13.22 12.08 6.67
N GLY A 64 13.68 12.97 5.79
CA GLY A 64 13.82 12.66 4.38
C GLY A 64 14.79 11.49 4.14
N ALA A 65 15.39 10.96 5.21
CA ALA A 65 16.27 9.82 5.22
C ALA A 65 15.70 8.68 4.37
N VAL A 66 16.52 8.24 3.45
CA VAL A 66 16.14 7.31 2.41
C VAL A 66 16.09 5.90 2.99
N ALA A 67 14.95 5.24 2.89
CA ALA A 67 14.79 3.87 3.38
C ALA A 67 15.65 2.88 2.57
N LEU A 68 16.37 2.02 3.29
CA LEU A 68 17.10 0.88 2.75
C LEU A 68 16.28 -0.39 2.95
N THR A 69 16.34 -1.27 1.95
CA THR A 69 15.84 -2.65 2.07
C THR A 69 17.00 -3.54 2.53
N SER A 70 16.76 -4.37 3.54
CA SER A 70 17.78 -5.31 4.05
C SER A 70 18.40 -6.14 2.92
N GLY A 71 19.73 -6.14 2.84
CA GLY A 71 20.51 -6.90 1.86
C GLY A 71 20.58 -6.30 0.45
N GLN A 72 19.81 -5.24 0.16
CA GLN A 72 19.91 -4.56 -1.15
C GLN A 72 21.03 -3.53 -1.13
N THR A 73 21.96 -3.66 -2.07
CA THR A 73 23.02 -2.67 -2.31
C THR A 73 22.46 -1.47 -3.06
N ARG A 74 22.76 -0.28 -2.58
CA ARG A 74 22.41 0.98 -3.22
C ARG A 74 23.67 1.70 -3.69
N THR A 75 23.72 2.04 -4.97
CA THR A 75 24.75 2.95 -5.50
C THR A 75 24.35 4.39 -5.21
N ILE A 76 25.30 5.17 -4.70
CA ILE A 76 25.13 6.55 -4.26
C ILE A 76 26.22 7.38 -4.95
N THR A 77 25.80 8.48 -5.58
CA THR A 77 26.72 9.52 -6.05
C THR A 77 26.63 10.69 -5.09
N ILE A 78 27.74 11.01 -4.46
CA ILE A 78 27.91 12.16 -3.58
C ILE A 78 28.57 13.26 -4.40
N GLU A 79 27.91 14.40 -4.49
CA GLU A 79 28.47 15.57 -5.16
C GLU A 79 29.66 16.17 -4.37
N PRO A 80 30.60 16.86 -5.04
CA PRO A 80 31.73 17.48 -4.38
C PRO A 80 31.33 18.37 -3.19
N VAL A 81 31.95 18.14 -2.03
CA VAL A 81 31.80 18.99 -0.84
C VAL A 81 33.09 19.79 -0.60
N PRO A 82 33.04 21.07 -0.15
CA PRO A 82 34.23 21.90 -0.02
C PRO A 82 35.07 21.59 1.23
N ALA A 83 34.50 20.91 2.22
CA ALA A 83 35.14 20.54 3.47
C ALA A 83 34.48 19.27 4.05
N GLY A 84 35.05 18.76 5.16
CA GLY A 84 34.48 17.63 5.91
C GLY A 84 32.99 17.82 6.21
N THR A 85 32.15 16.97 5.63
CA THR A 85 30.69 17.14 5.65
C THR A 85 29.98 15.86 6.07
N LEU A 86 29.09 15.94 7.07
CA LEU A 86 28.17 14.86 7.44
C LEU A 86 26.87 14.99 6.64
N LEU A 87 26.52 13.96 5.85
CA LEU A 87 25.28 13.93 5.09
C LEU A 87 24.09 13.57 6.00
N THR A 88 23.16 14.52 6.19
CA THR A 88 21.98 14.41 7.10
C THR A 88 20.65 14.65 6.36
N GLY A 89 19.52 14.49 7.04
CA GLY A 89 18.19 14.74 6.47
C GLY A 89 17.88 13.87 5.26
N SER A 90 17.53 14.47 4.12
CA SER A 90 17.24 13.74 2.87
C SER A 90 18.45 13.07 2.23
N ALA A 91 19.67 13.40 2.68
CA ALA A 91 20.90 12.73 2.27
C ALA A 91 21.32 11.59 3.22
N ALA A 92 20.61 11.41 4.34
CA ALA A 92 20.79 10.28 5.24
C ALA A 92 20.03 9.04 4.74
N TYR A 93 20.30 7.90 5.38
CA TYR A 93 19.63 6.63 5.12
C TYR A 93 19.00 6.09 6.40
N ARG A 94 17.99 5.22 6.27
CA ARG A 94 17.43 4.50 7.41
C ARG A 94 17.15 3.04 7.08
N ILE A 95 17.27 2.17 8.07
CA ILE A 95 16.87 0.77 7.97
C ILE A 95 16.03 0.37 9.18
N GLU A 96 14.96 -0.39 8.93
CA GLU A 96 14.18 -1.01 9.99
C GLU A 96 14.82 -2.33 10.40
N VAL A 97 15.14 -2.44 11.69
CA VAL A 97 15.63 -3.67 12.31
C VAL A 97 14.45 -4.37 12.98
N PRO A 98 13.94 -5.50 12.44
CA PRO A 98 12.85 -6.23 13.06
C PRO A 98 13.20 -6.80 14.44
N GLN A 99 12.16 -7.11 15.22
CA GLN A 99 12.32 -7.80 16.49
C GLN A 99 12.94 -9.20 16.28
N GLY A 100 13.88 -9.57 17.16
CA GLY A 100 14.59 -10.84 17.08
C GLY A 100 15.75 -10.83 16.07
N ALA A 101 16.02 -9.69 15.41
CA ALA A 101 17.25 -9.52 14.66
C ALA A 101 18.45 -9.76 15.57
N THR A 102 19.40 -10.56 15.11
CA THR A 102 20.61 -10.91 15.86
C THR A 102 21.81 -10.10 15.42
N ARG A 103 21.75 -9.52 14.21
CA ARG A 103 22.83 -8.72 13.61
C ARG A 103 22.28 -7.69 12.64
N LEU A 104 22.77 -6.46 12.72
CA LEU A 104 22.72 -5.46 11.65
C LEU A 104 24.15 -5.23 11.15
N GLU A 105 24.40 -5.50 9.88
CA GLU A 105 25.66 -5.20 9.20
C GLU A 105 25.42 -4.04 8.22
N ILE A 106 26.24 -3.01 8.27
CA ILE A 106 26.20 -1.88 7.35
C ILE A 106 27.56 -1.78 6.69
N ARG A 107 27.59 -1.96 5.37
CA ARG A 107 28.80 -1.98 4.57
C ARG A 107 28.78 -0.84 3.58
N LEU A 108 29.84 -0.05 3.59
CA LEU A 108 30.13 0.99 2.61
C LEU A 108 31.31 0.53 1.77
N ALA A 109 31.22 0.67 0.46
CA ALA A 109 32.33 0.41 -0.45
C ALA A 109 32.38 1.54 -1.48
N THR A 110 33.46 2.32 -1.47
CA THR A 110 33.64 3.43 -2.40
C THR A 110 34.37 2.97 -3.65
N ASP A 111 33.79 3.28 -4.81
CA ASP A 111 34.34 2.94 -6.11
C ASP A 111 35.29 4.05 -6.62
N THR A 112 35.20 5.27 -6.05
CA THR A 112 36.16 6.36 -6.31
C THR A 112 37.47 6.11 -5.54
N PRO A 113 38.64 6.10 -6.19
CA PRO A 113 39.92 5.87 -5.52
C PRO A 113 40.36 7.08 -4.67
N ASN A 114 41.10 6.81 -3.59
CA ASN A 114 41.73 7.82 -2.71
C ASN A 114 40.75 8.83 -2.09
N VAL A 115 39.54 8.38 -1.77
CA VAL A 115 38.57 9.19 -1.04
C VAL A 115 38.31 8.61 0.34
N ASP A 116 38.02 9.52 1.25
CA ASP A 116 37.80 9.33 2.66
C ASP A 116 36.31 9.56 2.95
N VAL A 117 35.60 8.44 3.20
CA VAL A 117 34.18 8.43 3.52
C VAL A 117 33.95 7.52 4.71
N ASP A 118 33.62 8.13 5.84
CA ASP A 118 33.32 7.44 7.09
C ASP A 118 31.84 7.06 7.18
N LEU A 119 31.55 6.03 7.96
CA LEU A 119 30.22 5.49 8.17
C LEU A 119 29.77 5.68 9.62
N TYR A 120 28.56 6.20 9.81
CA TYR A 120 27.96 6.42 11.13
C TYR A 120 26.57 5.81 11.22
N ALA A 121 26.23 5.22 12.36
CA ALA A 121 24.89 4.71 12.63
C ALA A 121 24.39 5.11 14.02
N ARG A 122 23.09 5.44 14.13
CA ARG A 122 22.45 5.84 15.38
C ARG A 122 21.02 5.32 15.44
N PHE A 123 20.61 4.79 16.59
CA PHE A 123 19.27 4.25 16.78
C PHE A 123 18.27 5.34 17.14
N GLY A 124 17.14 5.37 16.44
CA GLY A 124 15.99 6.23 16.76
C GLY A 124 16.16 7.73 16.51
N ALA A 125 17.35 8.19 16.12
CA ALA A 125 17.64 9.59 15.81
C ALA A 125 18.76 9.72 14.76
N GLU A 126 18.80 10.86 14.06
CA GLU A 126 19.91 11.20 13.16
C GLU A 126 21.22 11.47 13.92
N SER A 127 22.35 11.24 13.24
CA SER A 127 23.66 11.63 13.74
C SER A 127 23.82 13.13 13.57
N VAL A 128 24.46 13.80 14.54
CA VAL A 128 24.66 15.25 14.52
C VAL A 128 26.12 15.59 14.72
N VAL A 129 26.57 16.73 14.22
CA VAL A 129 27.91 17.24 14.51
C VAL A 129 27.84 18.14 15.74
N GLU A 130 28.54 17.77 16.80
CA GLU A 130 28.64 18.54 18.04
C GLU A 130 30.11 18.68 18.42
N ASN A 131 30.55 19.91 18.72
CA ASN A 131 31.95 20.20 19.08
C ASN A 131 32.98 19.64 18.06
N ARG A 132 32.66 19.71 16.77
CA ARG A 132 33.44 19.16 15.64
C ARG A 132 33.59 17.62 15.63
N ALA A 133 32.79 16.90 16.41
CA ALA A 133 32.72 15.45 16.39
C ALA A 133 31.32 14.97 15.95
N VAL A 134 31.25 13.85 15.24
CA VAL A 134 29.97 13.22 14.92
C VAL A 134 29.46 12.44 16.13
N VAL A 135 28.27 12.78 16.60
CA VAL A 135 27.55 12.08 17.67
C VAL A 135 26.72 10.95 17.03
N ALA A 136 27.20 9.71 17.18
CA ALA A 136 26.57 8.49 16.69
C ALA A 136 26.71 7.36 17.74
N ASP A 137 25.89 6.32 17.63
CA ASP A 137 25.98 5.14 18.51
C ASP A 137 27.11 4.20 18.04
N PHE A 138 27.33 4.14 16.71
CA PHE A 138 28.34 3.31 16.06
C PHE A 138 29.02 4.12 14.96
N ARG A 139 30.33 3.88 14.77
CA ARG A 139 31.12 4.49 13.73
C ARG A 139 32.16 3.52 13.19
N SER A 140 32.44 3.63 11.91
CA SER A 140 33.57 3.00 11.24
C SER A 140 34.26 4.13 10.48
N GLU A 141 35.47 4.44 10.92
CA GLU A 141 36.25 5.59 10.44
C GLU A 141 37.60 5.09 9.92
N GLY A 142 37.97 5.53 8.73
CA GLY A 142 39.13 5.00 8.03
C GLY A 142 39.52 5.82 6.82
N THR A 143 40.82 5.91 6.54
CA THR A 143 41.32 6.63 5.35
C THR A 143 41.02 5.89 4.03
N ALA A 144 40.38 4.72 4.10
CA ALA A 144 39.96 3.95 2.95
C ALA A 144 38.45 4.13 2.83
N GLY A 145 37.93 4.49 1.65
CA GLY A 145 36.48 4.63 1.45
C GLY A 145 35.65 3.33 1.57
N SER A 146 36.14 2.29 2.24
CA SER A 146 35.38 1.08 2.54
C SER A 146 35.23 0.91 4.04
N GLU A 147 34.00 0.98 4.53
CA GLU A 147 33.66 0.97 5.95
C GLU A 147 32.70 -0.16 6.30
N LEU A 148 32.76 -0.65 7.54
CA LEU A 148 31.92 -1.74 8.02
C LEU A 148 31.51 -1.51 9.49
N ILE A 149 30.22 -1.32 9.72
CA ILE A 149 29.62 -1.37 11.05
C ILE A 149 28.91 -2.71 11.22
N THR A 150 29.22 -3.44 12.31
CA THR A 150 28.46 -4.63 12.73
C THR A 150 27.89 -4.40 14.12
N ILE A 151 26.57 -4.51 14.25
CA ILE A 151 25.83 -4.32 15.48
C ILE A 151 25.16 -5.64 15.85
N THR A 152 25.46 -6.17 17.02
CA THR A 152 24.88 -7.41 17.56
C THR A 152 24.34 -7.17 18.95
N SER A 153 23.74 -8.19 19.57
CA SER A 153 23.31 -8.13 20.97
C SER A 153 24.46 -7.93 21.97
N THR A 154 25.72 -8.11 21.55
CA THR A 154 26.92 -7.89 22.38
C THR A 154 27.62 -6.56 22.09
N SER A 155 27.11 -5.76 21.15
CA SER A 155 27.63 -4.41 20.90
C SER A 155 27.29 -3.46 22.06
N SER A 156 27.95 -2.29 22.10
CA SER A 156 27.62 -1.22 23.05
C SER A 156 27.41 0.10 22.28
N PRO A 157 26.16 0.59 22.15
CA PRO A 157 24.91 -0.03 22.59
C PRO A 157 24.62 -1.38 21.93
N ALA A 158 23.80 -2.23 22.57
CA ALA A 158 23.37 -3.50 21.97
C ALA A 158 22.42 -3.24 20.79
N LEU A 159 22.32 -4.21 19.86
CA LEU A 159 21.33 -4.19 18.78
C LEU A 159 19.91 -4.11 19.37
N ARG A 160 19.12 -3.15 18.89
CA ARG A 160 17.73 -2.92 19.28
C ARG A 160 16.82 -3.12 18.07
N ALA A 161 15.58 -3.53 18.29
CA ALA A 161 14.58 -3.48 17.23
C ALA A 161 14.11 -2.03 17.02
N GLY A 162 13.90 -1.63 15.76
CA GLY A 162 13.45 -0.29 15.35
C GLY A 162 14.34 0.34 14.28
N THR A 163 14.16 1.65 14.08
CA THR A 163 14.83 2.39 13.02
C THR A 163 16.26 2.75 13.41
N TYR A 164 17.23 2.34 12.58
CA TYR A 164 18.59 2.85 12.60
C TYR A 164 18.77 3.87 11.49
N PHE A 165 19.30 5.04 11.83
CA PHE A 165 19.72 6.05 10.88
C PHE A 165 21.19 5.87 10.55
N ILE A 166 21.52 5.98 9.27
CA ILE A 166 22.85 5.73 8.71
C ILE A 166 23.29 6.99 7.96
N HIS A 167 24.48 7.48 8.26
CA HIS A 167 25.04 8.72 7.70
C HIS A 167 26.43 8.46 7.14
N LEU A 168 26.81 9.25 6.15
CA LEU A 168 28.13 9.22 5.54
C LEU A 168 28.84 10.53 5.90
N GLY A 169 30.05 10.44 6.44
CA GLY A 169 30.94 11.59 6.65
C GLY A 169 31.94 11.66 5.51
N VAL A 170 31.97 12.75 4.76
CA VAL A 170 32.82 12.90 3.58
C VAL A 170 33.95 13.86 3.92
N PHE A 171 35.18 13.36 3.94
CA PHE A 171 36.36 14.14 4.33
C PHE A 171 37.29 14.50 3.16
N THR A 172 37.03 13.95 1.97
CA THR A 172 37.71 14.37 0.74
C THR A 172 36.99 15.54 0.08
N ALA A 173 37.61 16.71 0.11
CA ALA A 173 37.05 17.92 -0.49
C ALA A 173 37.06 17.86 -2.03
N ASN A 174 36.11 18.58 -2.64
CA ASN A 174 36.04 18.91 -4.07
C ASN A 174 36.11 17.69 -5.01
N THR A 175 35.71 16.52 -4.54
CA THR A 175 35.74 15.28 -5.30
C THR A 175 34.34 14.67 -5.35
N ARG A 176 33.86 14.33 -6.55
CA ARG A 176 32.62 13.56 -6.72
C ARG A 176 32.91 12.11 -6.37
N ILE A 177 32.10 11.54 -5.46
CA ILE A 177 32.33 10.20 -4.92
C ILE A 177 31.20 9.27 -5.35
N THR A 178 31.53 8.09 -5.87
CA THR A 178 30.57 7.02 -6.12
C THR A 178 30.82 5.89 -5.13
N THR A 179 29.78 5.51 -4.40
CA THR A 179 29.86 4.51 -3.33
C THR A 179 28.66 3.57 -3.36
N ARG A 180 28.84 2.36 -2.82
CA ARG A 180 27.84 1.32 -2.65
C ARG A 180 27.59 1.11 -1.17
N LEU A 181 26.36 1.37 -0.74
CA LEU A 181 25.90 1.15 0.64
C LEU A 181 24.96 -0.05 0.68
N THR A 182 25.26 -1.01 1.55
CA THR A 182 24.40 -2.17 1.82
C THR A 182 24.18 -2.26 3.31
N ALA A 183 22.93 -2.34 3.75
CA ALA A 183 22.59 -2.65 5.13
C ALA A 183 21.85 -3.99 5.16
N THR A 184 22.37 -4.97 5.90
CA THR A 184 21.86 -6.33 5.98
C THR A 184 21.49 -6.63 7.42
N VAL A 185 20.20 -6.87 7.66
CA VAL A 185 19.70 -7.39 8.93
C VAL A 185 19.61 -8.91 8.83
N THR A 186 20.25 -9.60 9.77
CA THR A 186 20.18 -11.06 9.92
C THR A 186 19.32 -11.43 11.12
N GLY A 187 18.46 -12.41 10.93
CA GLY A 187 17.48 -12.82 11.91
C GLY A 187 16.32 -11.83 12.01
N GLY A 188 15.46 -12.08 12.99
CA GLY A 188 14.22 -11.34 13.18
C GLY A 188 13.16 -11.72 12.17
N THR A 189 11.91 -11.53 12.59
CA THR A 189 10.75 -11.73 11.74
C THR A 189 10.14 -10.36 11.49
N THR A 190 9.91 -10.01 10.22
CA THR A 190 9.26 -8.74 9.84
C THR A 190 7.83 -8.65 10.36
N THR A 191 7.25 -9.80 10.69
CA THR A 191 6.03 -9.94 11.48
C THR A 191 6.48 -10.34 12.88
N PRO A 192 6.19 -9.57 13.95
CA PRO A 192 6.48 -10.02 15.31
C PRO A 192 5.97 -11.46 15.46
N PRO A 193 6.74 -12.41 16.01
CA PRO A 193 6.24 -13.75 16.23
C PRO A 193 4.91 -13.61 16.97
N PRO A 194 3.83 -14.34 16.58
CA PRO A 194 2.51 -14.15 17.13
C PRO A 194 2.64 -14.21 18.64
N SER A 195 2.47 -13.05 19.26
CA SER A 195 2.67 -12.97 20.68
C SER A 195 1.61 -13.82 21.35
N THR A 196 2.04 -14.69 22.26
CA THR A 196 1.12 -15.38 23.16
C THR A 196 0.55 -14.42 24.21
N ALA A 197 1.02 -13.17 24.26
CA ALA A 197 0.46 -12.13 25.11
C ALA A 197 -1.01 -11.92 24.80
N VAL A 198 -1.76 -11.80 25.88
CA VAL A 198 -3.20 -11.73 25.89
C VAL A 198 -3.66 -10.37 25.38
N ALA A 199 -4.47 -10.35 24.32
CA ALA A 199 -5.03 -9.10 23.81
C ALA A 199 -6.03 -8.48 24.80
N LEU A 200 -5.91 -7.17 25.00
CA LEU A 200 -6.85 -6.33 25.74
C LEU A 200 -7.73 -5.56 24.76
N THR A 201 -8.99 -5.38 25.14
CA THR A 201 -9.92 -4.47 24.46
C THR A 201 -9.86 -3.12 25.15
N SER A 202 -9.73 -2.02 24.39
CA SER A 202 -9.69 -0.66 24.95
C SER A 202 -10.89 -0.39 25.87
N GLY A 203 -10.61 0.06 27.10
CA GLY A 203 -11.61 0.38 28.13
C GLY A 203 -12.19 -0.82 28.88
N GLN A 204 -11.91 -2.06 28.46
CA GLN A 204 -12.38 -3.25 29.15
C GLN A 204 -11.43 -3.65 30.28
N THR A 205 -11.95 -3.75 31.50
CA THR A 205 -11.20 -4.28 32.65
C THR A 205 -11.10 -5.80 32.58
N ARG A 206 -9.91 -6.33 32.83
CA ARG A 206 -9.64 -7.76 32.92
C ARG A 206 -9.13 -8.11 34.31
N THR A 207 -9.75 -9.10 34.96
CA THR A 207 -9.22 -9.70 36.18
C THR A 207 -8.06 -10.62 35.86
N VAL A 208 -6.96 -10.48 36.60
CA VAL A 208 -5.72 -11.23 36.44
C VAL A 208 -5.42 -11.92 37.76
N THR A 209 -5.21 -13.24 37.72
CA THR A 209 -4.71 -14.00 38.86
C THR A 209 -3.28 -14.41 38.57
N ILE A 210 -2.36 -14.05 39.47
CA ILE A 210 -0.95 -14.37 39.40
C ILE A 210 -0.66 -15.40 40.48
N ASP A 211 -0.14 -16.55 40.09
CA ASP A 211 0.28 -17.57 41.04
C ASP A 211 1.53 -17.16 41.84
N PRO A 212 1.74 -17.72 43.03
CA PRO A 212 2.88 -17.39 43.87
C PRO A 212 4.23 -17.55 43.15
N VAL A 213 5.08 -16.51 43.23
CA VAL A 213 6.45 -16.53 42.72
C VAL A 213 7.47 -16.65 43.85
N THR A 214 8.64 -17.24 43.59
CA THR A 214 9.69 -17.44 44.62
C THR A 214 10.70 -16.29 44.71
N GLY A 215 10.67 -15.36 43.76
CA GLY A 215 11.51 -14.17 43.70
C GLY A 215 10.91 -13.12 42.77
N GLY A 216 11.60 -11.97 42.65
CA GLY A 216 11.23 -10.90 41.71
C GLY A 216 11.10 -11.45 40.29
N THR A 217 9.90 -11.42 39.73
CA THR A 217 9.57 -12.11 38.46
C THR A 217 8.87 -11.18 37.49
N LEU A 218 9.42 -11.01 36.29
CA LEU A 218 8.74 -10.33 35.18
C LEU A 218 7.88 -11.33 34.39
N LEU A 219 6.57 -11.11 34.35
CA LEU A 219 5.63 -11.95 33.60
C LEU A 219 5.71 -11.64 32.10
N ARG A 220 5.97 -12.67 31.28
CA ARG A 220 6.25 -12.58 29.84
C ARG A 220 5.48 -13.64 29.04
N GLY A 221 5.47 -13.53 27.71
CA GLY A 221 4.81 -14.47 26.81
C GLY A 221 3.30 -14.57 27.09
N ALA A 222 2.81 -15.77 27.37
CA ALA A 222 1.39 -16.02 27.64
C ALA A 222 0.86 -15.29 28.90
N SER A 223 1.75 -14.86 29.79
CA SER A 223 1.41 -14.09 30.99
C SER A 223 1.54 -12.57 30.79
N ALA A 224 1.95 -12.11 29.60
CA ALA A 224 1.95 -10.71 29.23
C ALA A 224 0.61 -10.32 28.58
N TYR A 225 0.40 -9.01 28.40
CA TYR A 225 -0.78 -8.46 27.72
C TYR A 225 -0.36 -7.59 26.55
N ARG A 226 -1.27 -7.37 25.60
CA ARG A 226 -1.07 -6.42 24.50
C ARG A 226 -2.31 -5.58 24.24
N ILE A 227 -2.11 -4.36 23.75
CA ILE A 227 -3.18 -3.51 23.24
C ILE A 227 -2.74 -2.80 21.97
N ASP A 228 -3.62 -2.78 20.97
CA ASP A 228 -3.39 -2.04 19.74
C ASP A 228 -3.85 -0.58 19.90
N VAL A 229 -2.97 0.34 19.53
CA VAL A 229 -3.20 1.78 19.55
C VAL A 229 -3.41 2.25 18.11
N PRO A 230 -4.64 2.61 17.70
CA PRO A 230 -4.91 3.08 16.34
C PRO A 230 -4.19 4.39 16.00
N GLN A 231 -4.02 4.65 14.70
CA GLN A 231 -3.56 5.95 14.22
C GLN A 231 -4.50 7.08 14.67
N GLY A 232 -3.92 8.22 15.03
CA GLY A 232 -4.65 9.39 15.53
C GLY A 232 -4.91 9.36 17.04
N SER A 233 -4.67 8.24 17.73
CA SER A 233 -4.77 8.16 19.19
C SER A 233 -3.91 9.22 19.87
N THR A 234 -4.47 9.91 20.85
CA THR A 234 -3.79 10.99 21.58
C THR A 234 -3.31 10.55 22.96
N ARG A 235 -3.88 9.46 23.50
CA ARG A 235 -3.53 8.92 24.82
C ARG A 235 -3.76 7.41 24.91
N LEU A 236 -2.81 6.69 25.51
CA LEU A 236 -2.98 5.33 26.05
C LEU A 236 -2.80 5.42 27.57
N GLU A 237 -3.80 5.00 28.33
CA GLU A 237 -3.72 4.88 29.77
C GLU A 237 -3.84 3.41 30.18
N ILE A 238 -2.91 2.91 30.98
CA ILE A 238 -2.91 1.54 31.50
C ILE A 238 -2.99 1.65 33.02
N ARG A 239 -4.02 1.06 33.60
CA ARG A 239 -4.26 1.02 35.06
C ARG A 239 -4.22 -0.41 35.55
N LEU A 240 -3.41 -0.66 36.56
CA LEU A 240 -3.38 -1.87 37.36
C LEU A 240 -3.95 -1.54 38.73
N GLN A 241 -4.92 -2.32 39.19
CA GLN A 241 -5.45 -2.23 40.55
C GLN A 241 -5.31 -3.59 41.21
N THR A 242 -4.67 -3.65 42.37
CA THR A 242 -4.49 -4.86 43.15
C THR A 242 -5.61 -5.04 44.15
N ASP A 243 -6.29 -6.19 44.08
CA ASP A 243 -7.32 -6.56 45.05
C ASP A 243 -6.70 -7.31 46.25
N THR A 244 -5.47 -7.82 46.10
CA THR A 244 -4.70 -8.45 47.19
C THR A 244 -3.93 -7.39 47.99
N PRO A 245 -4.13 -7.26 49.31
CA PRO A 245 -3.47 -6.22 50.11
C PRO A 245 -1.98 -6.48 50.28
N ASN A 246 -1.19 -5.40 50.41
CA ASN A 246 0.25 -5.42 50.69
C ASN A 246 1.10 -6.21 49.68
N VAL A 247 0.68 -6.21 48.41
CA VAL A 247 1.46 -6.77 47.31
C VAL A 247 2.17 -5.66 46.55
N ASP A 248 3.30 -6.01 45.98
CA ASP A 248 4.17 -5.17 45.17
C ASP A 248 4.18 -5.76 43.75
N VAL A 249 3.49 -5.05 42.85
CA VAL A 249 3.35 -5.40 41.43
C VAL A 249 3.57 -4.14 40.61
N ASP A 250 4.70 -4.10 39.91
CA ASP A 250 5.06 -2.99 39.03
C ASP A 250 4.49 -3.21 37.62
N LEU A 251 4.24 -2.11 36.92
CA LEU A 251 3.66 -2.08 35.58
C LEU A 251 4.68 -1.56 34.56
N PHE A 252 4.85 -2.28 33.46
CA PHE A 252 5.74 -1.91 32.36
C PHE A 252 5.00 -1.93 31.04
N ALA A 253 5.27 -0.96 30.17
CA ALA A 253 4.75 -0.93 28.81
C ALA A 253 5.87 -0.66 27.79
N ARG A 254 5.83 -1.36 26.67
CA ARG A 254 6.82 -1.22 25.60
C ARG A 254 6.18 -1.39 24.22
N PHE A 255 6.57 -0.55 23.28
CA PHE A 255 6.03 -0.54 21.93
C PHE A 255 6.66 -1.65 21.08
N ASN A 256 5.82 -2.42 20.40
CA ASN A 256 6.19 -3.50 19.47
C ASN A 256 7.12 -4.59 20.05
N ALA A 257 7.30 -4.67 21.37
CA ALA A 257 8.05 -5.72 22.03
C ALA A 257 7.68 -5.81 23.50
N GLU A 258 7.76 -7.00 24.11
CA GLU A 258 7.69 -7.17 25.56
C GLU A 258 8.88 -6.51 26.28
N ALA A 259 8.68 -6.15 27.54
CA ALA A 259 9.76 -5.78 28.44
C ALA A 259 10.77 -6.94 28.61
N LEU A 260 12.04 -6.60 28.78
CA LEU A 260 13.15 -7.55 28.95
C LEU A 260 13.82 -7.34 30.31
N VAL A 261 14.44 -8.38 30.86
CA VAL A 261 15.35 -8.24 32.00
C VAL A 261 16.79 -8.29 31.47
N GLU A 262 17.52 -7.20 31.60
CA GLU A 262 18.92 -7.07 31.19
C GLU A 262 19.74 -6.56 32.37
N ASN A 263 20.79 -7.28 32.75
CA ASN A 263 21.64 -6.93 33.90
C ASN A 263 20.84 -6.66 35.19
N GLN A 264 19.85 -7.51 35.48
CA GLN A 264 18.93 -7.39 36.63
C GLN A 264 18.05 -6.12 36.61
N ARG A 265 17.96 -5.41 35.48
CA ARG A 265 17.09 -4.26 35.29
C ARG A 265 16.04 -4.56 34.22
N ILE A 266 14.82 -4.08 34.42
CA ILE A 266 13.76 -4.21 33.41
C ILE A 266 13.92 -3.09 32.37
N THR A 267 14.03 -3.48 31.10
CA THR A 267 14.07 -2.61 29.92
C THR A 267 12.66 -2.48 29.34
N ALA A 268 12.06 -1.30 29.46
CA ALA A 268 10.74 -0.94 28.94
C ALA A 268 10.73 0.53 28.46
N ASP A 269 9.74 0.91 27.64
CA ASP A 269 9.59 2.30 27.18
C ASP A 269 8.95 3.17 28.25
N HIS A 270 8.00 2.60 28.98
CA HIS A 270 7.27 3.24 30.08
C HIS A 270 7.18 2.28 31.27
N ARG A 271 7.23 2.84 32.47
CA ARG A 271 7.07 2.08 33.71
C ARG A 271 6.37 2.91 34.78
N SER A 272 5.65 2.22 35.64
CA SER A 272 5.08 2.73 36.88
C SER A 272 5.51 1.72 37.95
N GLU A 273 6.31 2.20 38.90
CA GLU A 273 6.97 1.39 39.91
C GLU A 273 6.62 1.99 41.28
N GLY A 274 6.19 1.16 42.22
CA GLY A 274 5.65 1.61 43.49
C GLY A 274 5.60 0.50 44.53
N PRO A 275 5.77 0.81 45.83
CA PRO A 275 5.70 -0.20 46.89
C PRO A 275 4.27 -0.74 47.14
N ALA A 276 3.29 -0.26 46.38
CA ALA A 276 1.91 -0.71 46.40
C ALA A 276 1.57 -1.23 45.01
N GLY A 277 0.79 -2.30 44.90
CA GLY A 277 0.53 -2.91 43.60
C GLY A 277 -0.49 -2.19 42.69
N ASP A 278 -0.91 -0.98 43.04
CA ASP A 278 -1.76 -0.13 42.20
C ASP A 278 -0.86 0.78 41.33
N GLU A 279 -0.93 0.60 40.02
CA GLU A 279 -0.01 1.26 39.09
C GLU A 279 -0.75 1.94 37.93
N VAL A 280 -0.20 3.05 37.44
CA VAL A 280 -0.79 3.78 36.30
C VAL A 280 0.30 4.27 35.34
N ILE A 281 0.26 3.79 34.10
CA ILE A 281 1.04 4.35 33.00
C ILE A 281 0.12 5.22 32.13
N THR A 282 0.54 6.46 31.85
CA THR A 282 -0.10 7.31 30.83
C THR A 282 0.91 7.68 29.74
N ILE A 283 0.59 7.31 28.51
CA ILE A 283 1.40 7.54 27.31
C ILE A 283 0.65 8.51 26.41
N THR A 284 1.27 9.64 26.07
CA THR A 284 0.73 10.67 25.18
C THR A 284 1.78 11.07 24.14
N ALA A 285 1.43 11.94 23.21
CA ALA A 285 2.40 12.54 22.28
C ALA A 285 3.53 13.31 23.00
N ALA A 286 3.33 13.73 24.26
CA ALA A 286 4.34 14.42 25.07
C ALA A 286 5.19 13.48 25.95
N SER A 287 4.90 12.18 25.96
CA SER A 287 5.70 11.19 26.68
C SER A 287 7.05 10.95 25.99
N THR A 288 8.01 10.36 26.70
CA THR A 288 9.30 9.95 26.14
C THR A 288 9.55 8.47 26.44
N PRO A 289 9.47 7.57 25.45
CA PRO A 289 9.08 7.79 24.05
C PRO A 289 7.64 8.31 23.88
N ALA A 290 7.36 9.02 22.77
CA ALA A 290 6.00 9.50 22.49
C ALA A 290 5.05 8.34 22.16
N LEU A 291 3.75 8.55 22.35
CA LEU A 291 2.72 7.64 21.90
C LEU A 291 2.82 7.44 20.38
N ARG A 292 2.84 6.17 19.94
CA ARG A 292 2.89 5.76 18.54
C ARG A 292 1.68 4.88 18.22
N ALA A 293 1.23 4.91 16.97
CA ALA A 293 0.26 3.92 16.51
C ALA A 293 0.96 2.56 16.38
N GLY A 294 0.30 1.49 16.82
CA GLY A 294 0.83 0.12 16.81
C GLY A 294 0.54 -0.63 18.11
N THR A 295 1.22 -1.76 18.33
CA THR A 295 0.94 -2.64 19.47
C THR A 295 1.82 -2.28 20.65
N TYR A 296 1.22 -2.03 21.82
CA TYR A 296 1.93 -1.92 23.08
C TYR A 296 1.79 -3.23 23.86
N PHE A 297 2.93 -3.75 24.31
CA PHE A 297 3.01 -4.88 25.22
C PHE A 297 3.05 -4.36 26.65
N ILE A 298 2.31 -5.03 27.52
CA ILE A 298 2.14 -4.67 28.92
C ILE A 298 2.61 -5.87 29.74
N ASN A 299 3.64 -5.66 30.56
CA ASN A 299 4.22 -6.67 31.43
C ASN A 299 4.02 -6.27 32.89
N LEU A 300 3.82 -7.26 33.75
CA LEU A 300 3.74 -7.08 35.20
C LEU A 300 5.00 -7.67 35.83
N ALA A 301 5.65 -6.94 36.73
CA ALA A 301 6.72 -7.50 37.55
C ALA A 301 6.24 -7.66 38.98
N VAL A 302 6.47 -8.84 39.55
CA VAL A 302 5.96 -9.22 40.86
C VAL A 302 7.12 -9.36 41.82
N PHE A 303 7.11 -8.56 42.89
CA PHE A 303 8.17 -8.57 43.90
C PHE A 303 7.73 -9.20 45.22
N THR A 304 6.41 -9.30 45.47
CA THR A 304 5.88 -10.07 46.60
C THR A 304 5.95 -11.57 46.32
N THR A 305 6.76 -12.28 47.10
CA THR A 305 6.94 -13.73 46.95
C THR A 305 5.89 -14.53 47.72
N ASN A 306 5.70 -15.79 47.31
CA ASN A 306 4.89 -16.79 47.99
C ASN A 306 3.43 -16.39 48.26
N THR A 307 2.91 -15.42 47.51
CA THR A 307 1.56 -14.89 47.65
C THR A 307 0.86 -14.96 46.30
N ARG A 308 -0.36 -15.50 46.25
CA ARG A 308 -1.21 -15.43 45.06
C ARG A 308 -1.81 -14.03 44.99
N ILE A 309 -1.70 -13.37 43.84
CA ILE A 309 -2.13 -11.99 43.65
C ILE A 309 -3.32 -11.96 42.70
N THR A 310 -4.36 -11.19 43.04
CA THR A 310 -5.48 -10.88 42.14
C THR A 310 -5.46 -9.39 41.83
N THR A 311 -5.49 -9.04 40.54
CA THR A 311 -5.48 -7.66 40.07
C THR A 311 -6.55 -7.43 38.99
N ARG A 312 -6.83 -6.16 38.71
CA ARG A 312 -7.68 -5.69 37.62
C ARG A 312 -6.84 -4.79 36.72
N LEU A 313 -6.60 -5.25 35.49
CA LEU A 313 -5.85 -4.53 34.46
C LEU A 313 -6.82 -3.91 33.45
N THR A 314 -6.69 -2.62 33.20
CA THR A 314 -7.48 -1.90 32.18
C THR A 314 -6.54 -1.06 31.32
N ALA A 315 -6.64 -1.16 30.01
CA ALA A 315 -5.94 -0.28 29.08
C ALA A 315 -6.97 0.50 28.25
N THR A 316 -6.86 1.82 28.21
CA THR A 316 -7.81 2.74 27.58
C THR A 316 -7.09 3.61 26.57
N VAL A 317 -7.50 3.53 25.31
CA VAL A 317 -7.01 4.38 24.22
C VAL A 317 -8.01 5.51 23.95
N THR A 318 -7.55 6.75 23.94
CA THR A 318 -8.34 7.96 23.67
C THR A 318 -7.80 8.68 22.43
N GLY A 319 -8.69 9.27 21.61
CA GLY A 319 -8.32 10.23 20.56
C GLY A 319 -8.21 9.71 19.13
N GLY A 320 -8.40 8.42 18.87
CA GLY A 320 -8.67 7.94 17.50
C GLY A 320 -10.11 8.23 17.11
N THR A 321 -10.42 8.37 15.82
CA THR A 321 -11.81 8.34 15.33
C THR A 321 -12.39 6.96 15.61
N THR A 322 -12.94 6.76 16.80
CA THR A 322 -13.72 5.58 17.17
C THR A 322 -15.14 5.74 16.61
N THR A 323 -15.27 5.77 15.29
CA THR A 323 -16.25 4.84 14.72
C THR A 323 -15.74 3.47 15.19
N PRO A 324 -16.53 2.60 15.85
CA PRO A 324 -16.12 1.21 16.00
C PRO A 324 -15.58 0.81 14.64
N PRO A 325 -14.32 0.33 14.52
CA PRO A 325 -13.89 -0.17 13.23
C PRO A 325 -15.01 -1.12 12.81
N PRO A 326 -15.63 -0.94 11.61
CA PRO A 326 -16.40 -2.03 11.03
C PRO A 326 -15.54 -3.28 11.25
N PRO A 327 -16.11 -4.38 11.79
CA PRO A 327 -15.34 -5.58 12.13
C PRO A 327 -14.33 -5.79 11.03
N ALA A 328 -13.05 -5.75 11.39
CA ALA A 328 -11.92 -5.56 10.49
C ALA A 328 -12.23 -6.21 9.14
N ALA A 329 -12.42 -5.38 8.10
CA ALA A 329 -13.27 -5.71 6.96
C ALA A 329 -12.74 -6.97 6.29
N GLY A 330 -13.37 -8.10 6.59
CA GLY A 330 -13.05 -9.36 5.96
C GLY A 330 -13.09 -9.18 4.44
N ARG A 331 -12.27 -9.95 3.72
CA ARG A 331 -12.21 -9.87 2.26
C ARG A 331 -13.61 -10.04 1.68
N THR A 332 -14.09 -9.03 0.95
CA THR A 332 -15.47 -9.05 0.43
C THR A 332 -15.55 -10.01 -0.75
N LEU A 333 -16.44 -10.99 -0.65
CA LEU A 333 -16.76 -11.92 -1.72
C LEU A 333 -17.83 -11.31 -2.62
N THR A 334 -17.70 -11.60 -3.92
CA THR A 334 -18.79 -11.38 -4.88
C THR A 334 -19.54 -12.69 -5.06
N SER A 335 -20.88 -12.64 -5.00
CA SER A 335 -21.71 -13.84 -5.16
C SER A 335 -21.36 -14.57 -6.46
N GLY A 336 -21.03 -15.86 -6.38
CA GLY A 336 -20.65 -16.69 -7.54
C GLY A 336 -19.17 -16.61 -7.95
N ALA A 337 -18.37 -15.73 -7.35
CA ALA A 337 -16.93 -15.64 -7.60
C ALA A 337 -16.12 -16.30 -6.48
N ALA A 338 -15.23 -17.23 -6.85
CA ALA A 338 -14.33 -17.88 -5.90
C ALA A 338 -13.17 -16.94 -5.53
N ALA A 339 -12.81 -16.90 -4.25
CA ALA A 339 -11.62 -16.22 -3.74
C ALA A 339 -10.59 -17.25 -3.26
N ALA A 340 -9.35 -17.16 -3.74
CA ALA A 340 -8.26 -18.00 -3.25
C ALA A 340 -7.85 -17.62 -1.82
N PHE A 341 -7.47 -18.62 -1.03
CA PHE A 341 -6.93 -18.45 0.31
C PHE A 341 -5.64 -19.26 0.50
N ALA A 342 -4.78 -18.76 1.39
CA ALA A 342 -3.60 -19.46 1.88
C ALA A 342 -3.52 -19.25 3.40
N LEU A 343 -3.57 -20.33 4.15
CA LEU A 343 -3.43 -20.35 5.61
C LEU A 343 -2.03 -20.87 5.94
N GLU A 344 -1.29 -20.11 6.73
CA GLU A 344 0.01 -20.53 7.21
C GLU A 344 -0.12 -21.71 8.19
N ALA A 345 0.96 -22.48 8.34
CA ALA A 345 0.99 -23.61 9.25
C ALA A 345 0.75 -23.15 10.70
N VAL A 346 -0.08 -23.91 11.43
CA VAL A 346 -0.42 -23.61 12.83
C VAL A 346 0.00 -24.76 13.74
N GLU A 347 0.42 -24.46 14.97
CA GLU A 347 0.79 -25.50 15.95
C GLU A 347 -0.42 -26.03 16.74
N ASN A 348 -1.48 -25.22 16.83
CA ASN A 348 -2.74 -25.54 17.50
C ASN A 348 -3.91 -25.22 16.58
N PRO A 349 -5.08 -25.89 16.73
CA PRO A 349 -6.29 -25.51 16.03
C PRO A 349 -6.55 -24.01 16.11
N THR A 350 -6.70 -23.36 14.96
CA THR A 350 -6.72 -21.89 14.88
C THR A 350 -7.89 -21.44 14.01
N LEU A 351 -8.71 -20.54 14.55
CA LEU A 351 -9.76 -19.85 13.81
C LEU A 351 -9.22 -18.57 13.16
N PHE A 352 -9.22 -18.52 11.83
CA PHE A 352 -8.89 -17.34 11.05
C PHE A 352 -10.12 -16.43 10.94
N SER A 353 -10.21 -15.48 11.86
CA SER A 353 -11.29 -14.47 11.98
C SER A 353 -10.74 -13.04 11.89
N GLY A 354 -11.59 -12.02 11.98
CA GLY A 354 -11.18 -10.61 11.85
C GLY A 354 -10.73 -10.27 10.43
N ASP A 355 -9.54 -9.70 10.26
CA ASP A 355 -8.97 -9.33 8.95
C ASP A 355 -8.79 -10.54 8.00
N SER A 356 -8.65 -11.74 8.56
CA SER A 356 -8.53 -12.98 7.80
C SER A 356 -9.89 -13.59 7.40
N ALA A 357 -11.00 -13.03 7.88
CA ALA A 357 -12.34 -13.50 7.52
C ALA A 357 -12.72 -13.02 6.11
N TYR A 358 -13.79 -13.59 5.57
CA TYR A 358 -14.47 -13.10 4.37
C TYR A 358 -15.82 -12.51 4.75
N GLN A 359 -16.38 -11.67 3.89
CA GLN A 359 -17.75 -11.17 4.04
C GLN A 359 -18.52 -11.21 2.73
N ILE A 360 -19.82 -11.50 2.80
CA ILE A 360 -20.74 -11.53 1.65
C ILE A 360 -22.01 -10.74 2.03
N SER A 361 -22.48 -9.88 1.13
CA SER A 361 -23.75 -9.18 1.33
C SER A 361 -24.90 -10.06 0.83
N VAL A 362 -25.86 -10.32 1.70
CA VAL A 362 -27.10 -11.04 1.39
C VAL A 362 -28.23 -10.02 1.26
N PRO A 363 -28.81 -9.81 0.07
CA PRO A 363 -29.92 -8.90 -0.13
C PRO A 363 -31.22 -9.46 0.49
N ALA A 364 -32.19 -8.57 0.72
CA ALA A 364 -33.55 -8.99 1.04
C ALA A 364 -34.15 -9.85 -0.09
N GLY A 365 -34.91 -10.88 0.26
CA GLY A 365 -35.48 -11.83 -0.71
C GLY A 365 -34.53 -12.95 -1.14
N ALA A 366 -33.31 -13.01 -0.59
CA ALA A 366 -32.46 -14.18 -0.73
C ALA A 366 -33.17 -15.44 -0.20
N THR A 367 -33.20 -16.52 -0.98
CA THR A 367 -33.72 -17.83 -0.59
C THR A 367 -32.64 -18.85 -0.30
N ARG A 368 -31.39 -18.54 -0.64
CA ARG A 368 -30.24 -19.40 -0.33
C ARG A 368 -28.98 -18.55 -0.23
N LEU A 369 -28.17 -18.78 0.79
CA LEU A 369 -26.75 -18.47 0.78
C LEU A 369 -26.02 -19.80 0.89
N GLU A 370 -25.18 -20.10 -0.09
CA GLU A 370 -24.33 -21.28 -0.08
C GLU A 370 -22.87 -20.85 -0.03
N VAL A 371 -22.13 -21.33 0.96
CA VAL A 371 -20.70 -21.08 1.11
C VAL A 371 -19.98 -22.41 1.00
N ARG A 372 -19.03 -22.49 0.07
CA ARG A 372 -18.22 -23.68 -0.18
C ARG A 372 -16.76 -23.32 -0.01
N ILE A 373 -15.99 -24.25 0.54
CA ILE A 373 -14.53 -24.21 0.42
C ILE A 373 -14.03 -25.46 -0.31
N GLN A 374 -12.95 -25.27 -1.04
CA GLN A 374 -12.23 -26.35 -1.70
C GLN A 374 -10.75 -26.20 -1.41
N THR A 375 -10.19 -27.09 -0.60
CA THR A 375 -8.75 -27.17 -0.36
C THR A 375 -8.03 -27.93 -1.46
N THR A 376 -6.86 -27.44 -1.84
CA THR A 376 -5.94 -28.12 -2.76
C THR A 376 -4.83 -28.88 -2.02
N THR A 377 -4.69 -28.66 -0.70
CA THR A 377 -3.70 -29.36 0.15
C THR A 377 -4.25 -30.72 0.60
N PRO A 378 -3.63 -31.86 0.20
CA PRO A 378 -4.12 -33.18 0.58
C PRO A 378 -4.08 -33.41 2.09
N GLY A 379 -5.18 -33.94 2.65
CA GLY A 379 -5.29 -34.27 4.08
C GLY A 379 -5.35 -33.04 4.99
N ALA A 380 -5.54 -31.84 4.44
CA ALA A 380 -5.90 -30.68 5.24
C ALA A 380 -7.31 -30.84 5.80
N ASP A 381 -7.48 -30.41 7.04
CA ASP A 381 -8.68 -30.37 7.85
C ASP A 381 -8.95 -28.89 8.12
N VAL A 382 -9.95 -28.37 7.39
CA VAL A 382 -10.35 -26.96 7.40
C VAL A 382 -11.85 -26.88 7.60
N ASP A 383 -12.26 -26.39 8.76
CA ASP A 383 -13.66 -26.17 9.09
C ASP A 383 -14.15 -24.81 8.58
N LEU A 384 -15.45 -24.74 8.28
CA LEU A 384 -16.11 -23.54 7.79
C LEU A 384 -17.11 -23.01 8.83
N TYR A 385 -17.01 -21.73 9.16
CA TYR A 385 -17.90 -21.06 10.11
C TYR A 385 -18.52 -19.82 9.49
N VAL A 386 -19.83 -19.64 9.65
CA VAL A 386 -20.56 -18.49 9.11
C VAL A 386 -21.43 -17.85 10.19
N ARG A 387 -21.42 -16.51 10.24
CA ARG A 387 -22.22 -15.74 11.20
C ARG A 387 -22.72 -14.42 10.60
N ALA A 388 -23.97 -14.07 10.87
CA ALA A 388 -24.62 -12.88 10.33
C ALA A 388 -24.41 -11.67 11.24
N GLY A 389 -23.88 -10.58 10.68
CA GLY A 389 -23.71 -9.28 11.35
C GLY A 389 -22.41 -9.13 12.14
N GLU A 390 -21.73 -10.22 12.50
CA GLU A 390 -20.44 -10.20 13.19
C GLU A 390 -19.57 -11.40 12.78
N ALA A 391 -18.25 -11.25 12.90
CA ALA A 391 -17.32 -12.34 12.59
C ALA A 391 -17.44 -13.51 13.60
N PRO A 392 -17.30 -14.77 13.14
CA PRO A 392 -17.09 -15.90 14.05
C PRO A 392 -15.90 -15.65 14.99
N ARG A 393 -16.01 -16.08 16.25
CA ARG A 393 -14.96 -15.89 17.28
C ARG A 393 -14.87 -17.11 18.20
N VAL A 394 -13.73 -17.32 18.84
CA VAL A 394 -13.60 -18.34 19.89
C VAL A 394 -14.05 -17.78 21.24
N SER A 395 -14.95 -18.46 21.94
CA SER A 395 -15.40 -18.12 23.29
C SER A 395 -15.58 -19.40 24.11
N GLY A 396 -14.94 -19.47 25.29
CA GLY A 396 -15.01 -20.67 26.13
C GLY A 396 -14.44 -21.93 25.48
N GLY A 397 -13.51 -21.79 24.53
CA GLY A 397 -12.91 -22.92 23.79
C GLY A 397 -13.74 -23.43 22.62
N ALA A 398 -14.92 -22.86 22.37
CA ALA A 398 -15.77 -23.19 21.23
C ALA A 398 -15.87 -22.02 20.24
N VAL A 399 -16.08 -22.30 18.96
CA VAL A 399 -16.34 -21.26 17.96
C VAL A 399 -17.81 -20.81 18.07
N GLN A 400 -18.02 -19.51 18.32
CA GLN A 400 -19.34 -18.87 18.21
C GLN A 400 -19.61 -18.49 16.76
N ALA A 401 -20.39 -19.32 16.08
CA ALA A 401 -20.93 -19.09 14.74
C ALA A 401 -22.45 -19.34 14.72
N ASP A 402 -23.15 -18.84 13.68
CA ASP A 402 -24.56 -19.18 13.45
C ASP A 402 -24.69 -20.53 12.75
N TYR A 403 -23.70 -20.88 11.92
CA TYR A 403 -23.61 -22.14 11.18
C TYR A 403 -22.16 -22.62 11.16
N SER A 404 -21.95 -23.92 11.23
CA SER A 404 -20.66 -24.55 11.00
C SER A 404 -20.80 -25.78 10.09
N SER A 405 -19.72 -26.10 9.39
CA SER A 405 -19.53 -27.36 8.67
C SER A 405 -18.13 -27.81 9.04
N GLU A 406 -18.07 -28.95 9.73
CA GLU A 406 -16.87 -29.46 10.37
C GLU A 406 -16.68 -30.92 9.90
N SER A 407 -15.56 -31.22 9.26
CA SER A 407 -15.20 -32.57 8.81
C SER A 407 -13.70 -32.75 8.80
N ASP A 408 -13.23 -33.99 8.83
CA ASP A 408 -11.79 -34.30 8.73
C ASP A 408 -11.20 -33.99 7.32
N SER A 409 -11.93 -33.26 6.46
CA SER A 409 -11.53 -32.87 5.12
C SER A 409 -11.53 -31.34 4.97
N GLY A 410 -10.70 -30.78 4.12
CA GLY A 410 -10.69 -29.34 3.89
C GLY A 410 -11.77 -28.83 2.94
N ASN A 411 -12.75 -29.68 2.57
CA ASN A 411 -13.83 -29.32 1.64
C ASN A 411 -15.16 -29.24 2.40
N GLU A 412 -15.54 -28.04 2.78
CA GLU A 412 -16.77 -27.79 3.53
C GLU A 412 -17.84 -27.10 2.69
N THR A 413 -19.10 -27.29 3.07
CA THR A 413 -20.24 -26.60 2.46
C THR A 413 -21.30 -26.28 3.49
N ILE A 414 -21.64 -24.99 3.60
CA ILE A 414 -22.78 -24.51 4.39
C ILE A 414 -23.86 -24.01 3.43
N VAL A 415 -25.10 -24.45 3.64
CA VAL A 415 -26.28 -23.95 2.93
C VAL A 415 -27.25 -23.34 3.93
N ILE A 416 -27.52 -22.04 3.77
CA ILE A 416 -28.39 -21.26 4.63
C ILE A 416 -29.64 -20.91 3.82
N THR A 417 -30.83 -21.20 4.36
CA THR A 417 -32.13 -20.94 3.71
C THR A 417 -33.07 -20.19 4.65
N PRO A 418 -34.14 -19.54 4.16
CA PRO A 418 -35.13 -18.88 5.00
C PRO A 418 -35.81 -19.81 6.01
N SER A 419 -35.89 -21.10 5.72
CA SER A 419 -36.40 -22.13 6.64
C SER A 419 -35.34 -22.73 7.57
N GLY A 420 -34.09 -22.26 7.49
CA GLY A 420 -33.00 -22.70 8.36
C GLY A 420 -33.14 -22.21 9.80
N SER A 421 -32.29 -22.72 10.70
CA SER A 421 -32.15 -22.22 12.07
C SER A 421 -30.67 -21.94 12.39
N PRO A 422 -30.24 -20.67 12.52
CA PRO A 422 -31.04 -19.46 12.27
C PRO A 422 -31.59 -19.37 10.84
N ALA A 423 -32.59 -18.51 10.62
CA ALA A 423 -33.11 -18.29 9.26
C ALA A 423 -32.15 -17.40 8.44
N LEU A 424 -32.09 -17.62 7.12
CA LEU A 424 -31.45 -16.67 6.21
C LEU A 424 -32.15 -15.30 6.33
N ARG A 425 -31.38 -14.25 6.58
CA ARG A 425 -31.83 -12.87 6.69
C ARG A 425 -31.01 -11.98 5.78
N ALA A 426 -31.54 -10.82 5.40
CA ALA A 426 -30.75 -9.82 4.71
C ALA A 426 -29.64 -9.27 5.63
N GLY A 427 -28.50 -8.90 5.07
CA GLY A 427 -27.39 -8.30 5.80
C GLY A 427 -26.03 -8.86 5.39
N THR A 428 -24.99 -8.47 6.13
CA THR A 428 -23.63 -8.96 5.92
C THR A 428 -23.42 -10.27 6.69
N TYR A 429 -22.95 -11.29 5.99
CA TYR A 429 -22.51 -12.55 6.59
C TYR A 429 -20.99 -12.58 6.58
N TYR A 430 -20.41 -12.91 7.72
CA TYR A 430 -18.97 -13.12 7.89
C TYR A 430 -18.67 -14.61 7.86
N ILE A 431 -17.61 -14.97 7.18
CA ILE A 431 -17.18 -16.35 6.93
C ILE A 431 -15.76 -16.48 7.47
N ALA A 432 -15.51 -17.42 8.37
CA ALA A 432 -14.19 -17.71 8.93
C ALA A 432 -13.82 -19.17 8.66
N LEU A 433 -12.51 -19.43 8.62
CA LEU A 433 -11.95 -20.77 8.39
C LEU A 433 -11.23 -21.23 9.67
N GLY A 434 -11.49 -22.45 10.13
CA GLY A 434 -10.74 -23.09 11.21
C GLY A 434 -9.74 -24.08 10.66
N LEU A 435 -8.45 -23.95 10.96
CA LEU A 435 -7.44 -24.94 10.55
C LEU A 435 -7.10 -25.86 11.72
N PHE A 436 -7.34 -27.15 11.55
CA PHE A 436 -7.08 -28.16 12.57
C PHE A 436 -5.86 -29.04 12.24
N THR A 437 -5.45 -29.10 10.98
CA THR A 437 -4.17 -29.73 10.59
C THR A 437 -2.99 -28.92 11.09
N ARG A 438 -2.21 -29.51 11.99
CA ARG A 438 -1.03 -28.87 12.57
C ARG A 438 0.16 -28.93 11.62
N ASN A 439 0.99 -27.91 11.67
CA ASN A 439 2.30 -27.85 10.98
C ASN A 439 2.22 -28.01 9.45
N VAL A 440 1.05 -27.75 8.85
CA VAL A 440 0.82 -27.84 7.41
C VAL A 440 0.25 -26.52 6.92
N ARG A 441 0.87 -25.94 5.90
CA ARG A 441 0.33 -24.78 5.17
C ARG A 441 -0.80 -25.25 4.27
N VAL A 442 -1.94 -24.57 4.31
CA VAL A 442 -3.14 -24.97 3.56
C VAL A 442 -3.51 -23.93 2.53
N GLN A 443 -3.86 -24.38 1.32
CA GLN A 443 -4.34 -23.52 0.24
C GLN A 443 -5.68 -24.03 -0.29
N GLY A 444 -6.48 -23.12 -0.81
CA GLY A 444 -7.79 -23.45 -1.38
C GLY A 444 -8.53 -22.26 -1.94
N THR A 445 -9.82 -22.46 -2.19
CA THR A 445 -10.76 -21.40 -2.57
C THR A 445 -11.96 -21.39 -1.65
N VAL A 446 -12.53 -20.21 -1.44
CA VAL A 446 -13.85 -20.00 -0.83
C VAL A 446 -14.78 -19.37 -1.86
N LEU A 447 -15.98 -19.94 -2.00
CA LEU A 447 -17.01 -19.48 -2.93
C LEU A 447 -18.29 -19.26 -2.14
N ALA A 448 -18.83 -18.04 -2.16
CA ALA A 448 -20.16 -17.75 -1.65
C ALA A 448 -21.11 -17.48 -2.82
N THR A 449 -22.26 -18.15 -2.84
CA THR A 449 -23.32 -17.97 -3.84
C THR A 449 -24.62 -17.63 -3.13
N VAL A 450 -25.16 -16.46 -3.42
CA VAL A 450 -26.49 -16.05 -2.98
C VAL A 450 -27.48 -16.35 -4.10
N THR A 451 -28.51 -17.14 -3.80
CA THR A 451 -29.69 -17.30 -4.64
C THR A 451 -30.83 -16.46 -4.06
N THR A 452 -31.43 -15.63 -4.87
CA THR A 452 -32.71 -14.99 -4.56
C THR A 452 -33.84 -15.85 -5.10
N GLY A 453 -34.91 -16.01 -4.33
CA GLY A 453 -36.04 -16.84 -4.73
C GLY A 453 -36.65 -16.28 -6.00
N GLY A 454 -36.68 -17.09 -7.05
CA GLY A 454 -37.48 -16.84 -8.24
C GLY A 454 -38.97 -16.93 -7.90
N SER A 455 -39.50 -15.89 -7.26
CA SER A 455 -40.89 -15.48 -7.33
C SER A 455 -40.92 -14.03 -6.84
N SER A 456 -41.08 -13.11 -7.80
CA SER A 456 -40.88 -11.65 -7.70
C SER A 456 -39.41 -11.23 -7.74
N ASN A 457 -38.93 -11.02 -8.97
CA ASN A 457 -37.70 -10.31 -9.23
C ASN A 457 -37.99 -8.83 -9.03
N THR A 458 -37.85 -8.36 -7.80
CA THR A 458 -38.05 -6.95 -7.46
C THR A 458 -37.42 -6.05 -8.52
N VAL A 459 -38.24 -5.19 -9.11
CA VAL A 459 -37.86 -4.17 -10.10
C VAL A 459 -36.47 -3.61 -9.78
N GLY A 460 -35.49 -3.86 -10.64
CA GLY A 460 -34.14 -3.31 -10.54
C GLY A 460 -33.05 -4.29 -10.08
N GLN A 461 -33.16 -5.58 -10.39
CA GLN A 461 -32.08 -6.55 -10.14
C GLN A 461 -30.83 -6.18 -10.96
N PRO A 462 -29.67 -5.90 -10.33
CA PRO A 462 -28.47 -5.53 -11.07
C PRO A 462 -27.93 -6.73 -11.86
N LEU A 463 -27.73 -6.59 -13.18
CA LEU A 463 -26.88 -7.53 -13.93
C LEU A 463 -25.43 -7.12 -13.75
N ILE A 464 -24.59 -8.12 -13.47
CA ILE A 464 -23.14 -7.97 -13.41
C ILE A 464 -22.57 -8.41 -14.76
N ALA A 465 -21.67 -7.61 -15.34
CA ALA A 465 -21.08 -7.92 -16.64
C ALA A 465 -20.39 -9.30 -16.63
N GLY A 466 -20.67 -10.10 -17.66
CA GLY A 466 -20.17 -11.46 -17.84
C GLY A 466 -20.86 -12.54 -17.00
N LEU A 467 -21.74 -12.18 -16.05
CA LEU A 467 -22.42 -13.14 -15.19
C LEU A 467 -23.83 -13.46 -15.72
N PRO A 468 -24.16 -14.73 -16.06
CA PRO A 468 -25.51 -15.09 -16.47
C PRO A 468 -26.50 -15.00 -15.32
N GLN A 469 -27.57 -14.22 -15.54
CA GLN A 469 -28.69 -14.09 -14.62
C GLN A 469 -29.88 -14.90 -15.11
N ARG A 470 -30.29 -15.92 -14.35
CA ARG A 470 -31.45 -16.74 -14.70
C ARG A 470 -32.78 -16.01 -14.46
N PHE A 471 -33.78 -16.32 -15.26
CA PHE A 471 -35.15 -15.85 -15.11
C PHE A 471 -36.18 -16.96 -15.34
N THR A 472 -37.37 -16.75 -14.79
CA THR A 472 -38.58 -17.51 -15.07
C THR A 472 -39.73 -16.53 -15.24
N ILE A 473 -40.48 -16.63 -16.34
CA ILE A 473 -41.69 -15.86 -16.62
C ILE A 473 -42.87 -16.83 -16.56
N ALA A 474 -43.83 -16.56 -15.69
CA ALA A 474 -45.06 -17.35 -15.59
C ALA A 474 -45.89 -17.24 -16.89
N PRO A 475 -46.75 -18.24 -17.21
CA PRO A 475 -47.62 -18.17 -18.36
C PRO A 475 -48.49 -16.89 -18.39
N VAL A 476 -48.48 -16.19 -19.52
CA VAL A 476 -49.29 -14.98 -19.76
C VAL A 476 -50.43 -15.30 -20.73
N SER A 477 -51.60 -14.68 -20.58
CA SER A 477 -52.78 -14.96 -21.44
C SER A 477 -52.69 -14.35 -22.84
N GLY A 478 -51.73 -13.45 -23.07
CA GLY A 478 -51.46 -12.77 -24.33
C GLY A 478 -50.11 -12.04 -24.27
N PRO A 479 -49.71 -11.33 -25.34
CA PRO A 479 -48.50 -10.55 -25.35
C PRO A 479 -48.40 -9.61 -24.14
N ALA A 480 -47.30 -9.71 -23.39
CA ALA A 480 -47.12 -8.98 -22.14
C ALA A 480 -45.68 -8.48 -21.99
N LEU A 481 -45.53 -7.19 -21.67
CA LEU A 481 -44.26 -6.68 -21.15
C LEU A 481 -44.14 -7.11 -19.69
N ILE A 482 -43.08 -7.84 -19.39
CA ILE A 482 -42.77 -8.29 -18.04
C ILE A 482 -42.03 -7.16 -17.34
N THR A 483 -42.77 -6.33 -16.60
CA THR A 483 -42.22 -5.20 -15.83
C THR A 483 -41.63 -5.64 -14.48
N ASP A 484 -41.85 -6.88 -14.07
CA ASP A 484 -41.32 -7.56 -12.89
C ASP A 484 -41.05 -9.02 -13.30
N PRO A 485 -39.83 -9.42 -13.71
CA PRO A 485 -38.50 -8.79 -13.61
C PRO A 485 -38.20 -7.60 -14.52
N SER A 486 -37.71 -6.50 -13.95
CA SER A 486 -36.80 -5.59 -14.67
C SER A 486 -35.38 -5.74 -14.13
N PHE A 487 -34.41 -6.00 -14.99
CA PHE A 487 -33.01 -5.92 -14.63
C PHE A 487 -32.52 -4.47 -14.71
N ARG A 488 -31.40 -4.15 -14.05
CA ARG A 488 -30.68 -2.89 -14.23
C ARG A 488 -29.21 -3.13 -14.50
N ILE A 489 -28.60 -2.30 -15.30
CA ILE A 489 -27.14 -2.23 -15.46
C ILE A 489 -26.69 -0.80 -15.24
N THR A 490 -25.53 -0.63 -14.62
CA THR A 490 -24.87 0.67 -14.53
C THR A 490 -23.83 0.72 -15.63
N VAL A 491 -24.05 1.58 -16.61
CA VAL A 491 -23.15 1.81 -17.74
C VAL A 491 -22.20 2.96 -17.34
N PRO A 492 -20.88 2.72 -17.26
CA PRO A 492 -19.91 3.75 -16.88
C PRO A 492 -19.75 4.81 -17.99
N GLU A 493 -19.19 5.98 -17.63
CA GLU A 493 -18.98 7.10 -18.56
C GLU A 493 -18.10 6.77 -19.76
N ASN A 494 -17.20 5.79 -19.61
CA ASN A 494 -16.32 5.34 -20.67
C ASN A 494 -16.85 4.10 -21.43
N ALA A 495 -18.12 3.72 -21.32
CA ALA A 495 -18.66 2.62 -22.12
C ALA A 495 -18.66 2.94 -23.63
N SER A 496 -18.07 2.08 -24.46
CA SER A 496 -18.13 2.18 -25.94
C SER A 496 -19.26 1.34 -26.53
N ARG A 497 -19.59 0.22 -25.88
CA ARG A 497 -20.62 -0.72 -26.32
C ARG A 497 -21.22 -1.47 -25.14
N VAL A 498 -22.52 -1.71 -25.18
CA VAL A 498 -23.26 -2.56 -24.24
C VAL A 498 -23.97 -3.63 -25.05
N ARG A 499 -23.69 -4.90 -24.72
CA ARG A 499 -24.32 -6.05 -25.35
C ARG A 499 -25.12 -6.83 -24.32
N VAL A 500 -26.43 -6.98 -24.53
CA VAL A 500 -27.30 -7.82 -23.70
C VAL A 500 -27.70 -9.05 -24.50
N VAL A 501 -27.38 -10.23 -23.99
CA VAL A 501 -27.68 -11.52 -24.61
C VAL A 501 -28.74 -12.21 -23.80
N LEU A 502 -29.87 -12.52 -24.42
CA LEU A 502 -30.95 -13.34 -23.87
C LEU A 502 -30.86 -14.74 -24.48
N GLN A 503 -31.01 -15.76 -23.63
CA GLN A 503 -31.12 -17.15 -24.05
C GLN A 503 -32.24 -17.83 -23.30
N THR A 504 -33.28 -18.27 -24.00
CA THR A 504 -34.34 -19.10 -23.42
C THR A 504 -34.00 -20.59 -23.50
N SER A 505 -34.27 -21.33 -22.42
CA SER A 505 -34.24 -22.80 -22.43
C SER A 505 -35.59 -23.42 -22.79
N THR A 506 -36.69 -22.66 -22.76
CA THR A 506 -38.01 -23.12 -23.20
C THR A 506 -38.06 -23.15 -24.73
N PRO A 507 -38.30 -24.31 -25.39
CA PRO A 507 -38.38 -24.37 -26.85
C PRO A 507 -39.54 -23.55 -27.42
N ASN A 508 -39.28 -22.86 -28.54
CA ASN A 508 -40.28 -22.08 -29.30
C ASN A 508 -41.00 -20.98 -28.50
N VAL A 509 -40.41 -20.50 -27.40
CA VAL A 509 -40.93 -19.35 -26.70
C VAL A 509 -40.42 -18.07 -27.35
N ASP A 510 -41.33 -17.14 -27.58
CA ASP A 510 -41.05 -15.80 -28.11
C ASP A 510 -40.87 -14.84 -26.92
N VAL A 511 -39.61 -14.47 -26.65
CA VAL A 511 -39.22 -13.54 -25.58
C VAL A 511 -38.30 -12.47 -26.15
N ASP A 512 -38.78 -11.23 -26.16
CA ASP A 512 -38.08 -10.06 -26.68
C ASP A 512 -37.30 -9.30 -25.59
N LEU A 513 -36.27 -8.55 -25.99
CA LEU A 513 -35.47 -7.68 -25.11
C LEU A 513 -35.83 -6.20 -25.29
N PHE A 514 -36.12 -5.50 -24.19
CA PHE A 514 -36.35 -4.05 -24.17
C PHE A 514 -35.41 -3.38 -23.18
N ALA A 515 -34.81 -2.25 -23.53
CA ALA A 515 -34.01 -1.46 -22.59
C ALA A 515 -34.31 0.04 -22.66
N ARG A 516 -34.30 0.70 -21.50
CA ARG A 516 -34.55 2.13 -21.37
C ARG A 516 -33.64 2.76 -20.33
N VAL A 517 -33.16 3.97 -20.59
CA VAL A 517 -32.21 4.68 -19.72
C VAL A 517 -32.97 5.48 -18.66
N GLY A 518 -32.53 5.36 -17.41
CA GLY A 518 -33.03 6.10 -16.25
C GLY A 518 -34.37 5.63 -15.70
N GLN A 519 -35.11 4.81 -16.43
CA GLN A 519 -36.40 4.25 -16.00
C GLN A 519 -36.70 2.93 -16.74
N ALA A 520 -37.57 2.10 -16.18
CA ALA A 520 -37.99 0.85 -16.80
C ALA A 520 -38.76 1.06 -18.13
N PRO A 521 -38.61 0.14 -19.11
CA PRO A 521 -39.58 0.02 -20.20
C PRO A 521 -41.01 -0.11 -19.65
N ALA A 522 -41.97 0.52 -20.32
CA ALA A 522 -43.38 0.55 -19.87
C ALA A 522 -44.33 0.46 -21.07
N ILE A 523 -45.61 0.18 -20.82
CA ILE A 523 -46.64 0.23 -21.87
C ILE A 523 -47.29 1.61 -21.87
N GLY A 524 -47.27 2.31 -23.01
CA GLY A 524 -47.95 3.60 -23.24
C GLY A 524 -48.67 3.59 -24.58
N ASP A 525 -49.93 4.05 -24.62
CA ASP A 525 -50.80 4.04 -25.82
C ASP A 525 -50.86 2.67 -26.53
N GLY A 526 -50.82 1.58 -25.74
CA GLY A 526 -50.85 0.21 -26.26
C GLY A 526 -49.55 -0.25 -26.94
N ARG A 527 -48.44 0.48 -26.79
CA ARG A 527 -47.12 0.13 -27.31
C ARG A 527 -46.06 0.12 -26.20
N ILE A 528 -44.99 -0.63 -26.39
CA ILE A 528 -43.86 -0.64 -25.46
C ILE A 528 -43.03 0.63 -25.67
N VAL A 529 -42.93 1.46 -24.64
CA VAL A 529 -42.09 2.65 -24.56
C VAL A 529 -40.70 2.22 -24.09
N THR A 530 -39.73 2.28 -24.99
CA THR A 530 -38.35 1.83 -24.79
C THR A 530 -37.37 2.73 -25.53
N ASP A 531 -36.10 2.75 -25.12
CA ASP A 531 -35.05 3.44 -25.88
C ASP A 531 -34.38 2.47 -26.89
N TYR A 532 -34.33 1.19 -26.55
CA TYR A 532 -33.71 0.12 -27.34
C TYR A 532 -34.58 -1.13 -27.31
N ARG A 533 -34.59 -1.92 -28.39
CA ARG A 533 -35.25 -3.22 -28.43
C ARG A 533 -34.57 -4.18 -29.38
N SER A 534 -34.68 -5.47 -29.08
CA SER A 534 -34.39 -6.58 -29.97
C SER A 534 -35.61 -7.50 -29.95
N GLU A 535 -36.17 -7.74 -31.13
CA GLU A 535 -37.43 -8.44 -31.31
C GLU A 535 -37.22 -9.53 -32.37
N GLY A 536 -37.68 -10.75 -32.09
CA GLY A 536 -37.45 -11.90 -32.94
C GLY A 536 -38.35 -13.09 -32.59
N PRO A 537 -38.70 -13.95 -33.57
CA PRO A 537 -39.59 -15.08 -33.32
C PRO A 537 -38.95 -16.23 -32.51
N ALA A 538 -37.72 -16.05 -32.04
CA ALA A 538 -36.95 -17.04 -31.29
C ALA A 538 -36.60 -16.47 -29.92
N GLY A 539 -36.59 -17.29 -28.86
CA GLY A 539 -36.26 -16.82 -27.52
C GLY A 539 -34.76 -16.53 -27.28
N GLU A 540 -33.97 -16.40 -28.35
CA GLU A 540 -32.58 -15.91 -28.28
C GLU A 540 -32.54 -14.50 -28.86
N GLU A 541 -32.24 -13.52 -28.02
CA GLU A 541 -32.20 -12.10 -28.41
C GLU A 541 -30.86 -11.46 -28.12
N LEU A 542 -30.46 -10.53 -28.98
CA LEU A 542 -29.23 -9.77 -28.84
C LEU A 542 -29.53 -8.28 -28.94
N LEU A 543 -29.37 -7.55 -27.83
CA LEU A 543 -29.41 -6.10 -27.84
C LEU A 543 -27.98 -5.54 -27.88
N ASP A 544 -27.66 -4.77 -28.91
CA ASP A 544 -26.33 -4.21 -29.11
C ASP A 544 -26.38 -2.68 -29.19
N ILE A 545 -25.94 -2.02 -28.11
CA ILE A 545 -26.04 -0.58 -27.91
C ILE A 545 -24.64 0.04 -28.04
N THR A 546 -24.45 0.94 -29.00
CA THR A 546 -23.17 1.61 -29.27
C THR A 546 -23.35 3.13 -29.30
N ALA A 547 -22.26 3.87 -29.42
CA ALA A 547 -22.32 5.32 -29.68
C ALA A 547 -23.08 5.67 -31.00
N GLY A 548 -23.22 4.73 -31.93
CA GLY A 548 -24.00 4.91 -33.16
C GLY A 548 -25.48 4.53 -33.05
N SER A 549 -25.93 3.97 -31.92
CA SER A 549 -27.34 3.66 -31.69
C SER A 549 -28.20 4.92 -31.60
N THR A 550 -29.52 4.79 -31.72
CA THR A 550 -30.47 5.91 -31.54
C THR A 550 -31.49 5.54 -30.47
N PRO A 551 -31.44 6.14 -29.26
CA PRO A 551 -30.48 7.15 -28.80
C PRO A 551 -29.03 6.61 -28.70
N PRO A 552 -27.99 7.45 -28.82
CA PRO A 552 -26.60 7.03 -28.61
C PRO A 552 -26.38 6.42 -27.23
N LEU A 553 -25.47 5.46 -27.11
CA LEU A 553 -25.00 4.95 -25.82
C LEU A 553 -24.52 6.12 -24.95
N ARG A 554 -24.94 6.12 -23.68
CA ARG A 554 -24.56 7.13 -22.69
C ARG A 554 -24.33 6.47 -21.34
N ALA A 555 -23.56 7.13 -20.47
CA ALA A 555 -23.44 6.71 -19.08
C ALA A 555 -24.81 6.72 -18.38
N GLY A 556 -24.98 5.84 -17.40
CA GLY A 556 -26.14 5.84 -16.51
C GLY A 556 -26.74 4.47 -16.25
N THR A 557 -27.89 4.46 -15.60
CA THR A 557 -28.61 3.21 -15.31
C THR A 557 -29.54 2.86 -16.45
N TYR A 558 -29.34 1.69 -17.05
CA TYR A 558 -30.25 1.13 -18.05
C TYR A 558 -31.11 0.08 -17.36
N PHE A 559 -32.40 0.14 -17.58
CA PHE A 559 -33.35 -0.87 -17.13
C PHE A 559 -33.69 -1.77 -18.31
N ILE A 560 -33.63 -3.07 -18.09
CA ILE A 560 -33.88 -4.10 -19.12
C ILE A 560 -35.14 -4.87 -18.70
N SER A 561 -36.08 -5.00 -19.61
CA SER A 561 -37.31 -5.78 -19.44
C SER A 561 -37.44 -6.82 -20.54
N LEU A 562 -38.16 -7.90 -20.24
CA LEU A 562 -38.46 -8.96 -21.19
C LEU A 562 -39.91 -8.81 -21.67
N GLY A 563 -40.18 -8.97 -22.97
CA GLY A 563 -41.55 -9.08 -23.49
C GLY A 563 -41.86 -10.52 -23.81
N MET A 564 -42.96 -11.05 -23.30
CA MET A 564 -43.41 -12.42 -23.56
C MET A 564 -44.54 -12.40 -24.59
N PHE A 565 -44.32 -12.97 -25.77
CA PHE A 565 -45.28 -12.94 -26.88
C PHE A 565 -45.95 -14.29 -27.16
N THR A 566 -45.45 -15.37 -26.55
CA THR A 566 -46.10 -16.69 -26.61
C THR A 566 -47.09 -16.87 -25.45
N PRO A 567 -48.42 -16.93 -25.70
CA PRO A 567 -49.40 -17.06 -24.64
C PRO A 567 -49.41 -18.48 -24.04
N ASN A 568 -49.76 -18.57 -22.75
CA ASN A 568 -49.99 -19.80 -22.00
C ASN A 568 -48.77 -20.74 -21.90
N VAL A 569 -47.55 -20.21 -22.04
CA VAL A 569 -46.29 -20.96 -21.91
C VAL A 569 -45.43 -20.30 -20.83
N GLN A 570 -44.76 -21.12 -19.99
CA GLN A 570 -43.74 -20.63 -19.05
C GLN A 570 -42.41 -20.47 -19.77
N ALA A 571 -41.79 -19.30 -19.67
CA ALA A 571 -40.44 -19.07 -20.22
C ALA A 571 -39.39 -19.21 -19.12
N GLU A 572 -38.33 -19.96 -19.39
CA GLU A 572 -37.13 -20.01 -18.57
C GLU A 572 -35.92 -19.66 -19.43
N GLY A 573 -34.91 -19.03 -18.83
CA GLY A 573 -33.70 -18.66 -19.54
C GLY A 573 -32.70 -17.92 -18.70
N GLN A 574 -31.74 -17.28 -19.38
CA GLN A 574 -30.74 -16.41 -18.78
C GLN A 574 -30.52 -15.14 -19.59
N VAL A 575 -30.14 -14.07 -18.91
CA VAL A 575 -29.69 -12.80 -19.48
C VAL A 575 -28.23 -12.56 -19.07
N ILE A 576 -27.36 -12.25 -20.03
CA ILE A 576 -25.96 -11.90 -19.81
C ILE A 576 -25.73 -10.50 -20.35
N VAL A 577 -25.03 -9.66 -19.61
CA VAL A 577 -24.58 -8.35 -20.12
C VAL A 577 -23.07 -8.35 -20.33
N TYR A 578 -22.61 -7.75 -21.42
CA TYR A 578 -21.22 -7.37 -21.66
C TYR A 578 -21.16 -5.85 -21.81
N ILE A 579 -20.20 -5.22 -21.14
CA ILE A 579 -19.96 -3.79 -21.26
C ILE A 579 -18.53 -3.66 -21.76
N ASP A 580 -18.39 -3.28 -23.02
CA ASP A 580 -17.11 -2.85 -23.55
C ASP A 580 -16.94 -1.40 -23.13
N THR A 581 -15.93 -1.13 -22.31
CA THR A 581 -15.49 0.24 -22.10
C THR A 581 -14.61 0.64 -23.26
N ALA A 582 -14.87 1.81 -23.87
CA ALA A 582 -13.79 2.56 -24.49
C ALA A 582 -12.66 2.58 -23.47
N ALA A 583 -11.46 2.19 -23.89
CA ALA A 583 -10.27 2.55 -23.14
C ALA A 583 -10.46 4.00 -22.73
N ALA A 584 -10.40 4.28 -21.42
CA ALA A 584 -10.69 5.59 -20.87
C ALA A 584 -10.07 6.65 -21.78
N PRO A 585 -10.78 7.76 -22.11
CA PRO A 585 -10.23 8.79 -22.99
C PRO A 585 -8.85 9.07 -22.47
N PRO A 586 -7.84 8.89 -23.32
CA PRO A 586 -6.57 8.48 -22.81
C PRO A 586 -6.04 9.56 -21.88
N GLN A 587 -5.53 9.17 -20.71
CA GLN A 587 -4.75 10.12 -19.94
C GLN A 587 -3.70 10.69 -20.89
N ALA A 588 -3.41 11.99 -20.83
CA ALA A 588 -2.35 12.54 -21.68
C ALA A 588 -1.14 11.61 -21.54
N GLN A 589 -0.59 11.16 -22.68
CA GLN A 589 0.49 10.18 -22.74
C GLN A 589 1.48 10.45 -21.61
N VAL A 590 1.64 9.47 -20.72
CA VAL A 590 2.31 9.72 -19.44
C VAL A 590 3.80 9.92 -19.69
N GLU A 591 4.27 11.14 -19.48
CA GLU A 591 5.68 11.47 -19.60
C GLU A 591 6.42 11.00 -18.35
N LEU A 592 7.28 10.00 -18.52
CA LEU A 592 8.10 9.44 -17.47
C LEU A 592 9.28 10.35 -17.18
N THR A 593 9.53 10.57 -15.89
CA THR A 593 10.79 11.12 -15.40
C THR A 593 11.76 9.97 -15.15
N SER A 594 13.01 10.12 -15.60
CA SER A 594 14.05 9.09 -15.43
C SER A 594 14.10 8.54 -14.00
N GLY A 595 13.99 7.23 -13.84
CA GLY A 595 14.03 6.51 -12.56
C GLY A 595 12.74 6.58 -11.73
N THR A 596 11.73 7.34 -12.14
CA THR A 596 10.44 7.45 -11.44
C THR A 596 9.42 6.48 -12.04
N PRO A 597 8.79 5.59 -11.26
CA PRO A 597 7.78 4.67 -11.77
C PRO A 597 6.49 5.39 -12.18
N GLY A 598 6.02 5.14 -13.41
CA GLY A 598 4.66 5.46 -13.86
C GLY A 598 3.72 4.28 -13.61
N ARG A 599 2.55 4.51 -13.03
CA ARG A 599 1.54 3.47 -12.75
C ARG A 599 0.61 3.30 -13.94
N PHE A 600 0.10 2.08 -14.12
CA PHE A 600 -0.99 1.81 -15.07
C PHE A 600 -2.06 0.86 -14.47
N ALA A 601 -3.25 0.92 -15.07
CA ALA A 601 -4.31 -0.07 -14.94
C ALA A 601 -4.88 -0.33 -16.34
N LEU A 602 -4.67 -1.54 -16.86
CA LEU A 602 -5.19 -2.00 -18.14
C LEU A 602 -6.52 -2.70 -17.89
N PRO A 603 -7.62 -2.31 -18.57
CA PRO A 603 -8.90 -2.98 -18.42
C PRO A 603 -8.83 -4.44 -18.88
N ALA A 604 -9.74 -5.25 -18.36
CA ALA A 604 -9.94 -6.62 -18.81
C ALA A 604 -10.41 -6.62 -20.28
N THR A 605 -9.67 -7.29 -21.16
CA THR A 605 -10.01 -7.40 -22.58
C THR A 605 -10.22 -8.86 -22.99
N ALA A 606 -11.22 -9.12 -23.84
CA ALA A 606 -11.49 -10.48 -24.33
C ALA A 606 -10.44 -10.99 -25.34
N THR A 607 -9.74 -10.06 -25.99
CA THR A 607 -8.67 -10.33 -26.97
C THR A 607 -7.38 -9.62 -26.56
N PRO A 608 -6.21 -10.11 -27.02
CA PRO A 608 -4.96 -9.38 -26.88
C PRO A 608 -5.11 -7.93 -27.37
N THR A 609 -4.63 -6.98 -26.60
CA THR A 609 -4.85 -5.55 -26.86
C THR A 609 -3.56 -4.77 -26.62
N LEU A 610 -3.13 -3.99 -27.61
CA LEU A 610 -2.01 -3.07 -27.51
C LEU A 610 -2.48 -1.72 -26.92
N TYR A 611 -1.84 -1.29 -25.84
CA TYR A 611 -2.02 0.00 -25.21
C TYR A 611 -0.85 0.91 -25.58
N ALA A 612 -1.06 1.70 -26.62
CA ALA A 612 -0.10 2.68 -27.14
C ALA A 612 -0.74 4.08 -27.19
N GLY A 613 -0.05 5.05 -27.80
CA GLY A 613 -0.59 6.40 -27.87
C GLY A 613 -0.60 7.04 -26.50
N THR A 614 -1.71 7.71 -26.26
CA THR A 614 -2.05 8.29 -24.98
C THR A 614 -2.40 7.24 -23.89
N ALA A 615 -2.61 5.97 -24.23
CA ALA A 615 -2.66 4.90 -23.24
C ALA A 615 -1.26 4.34 -22.87
N GLY A 616 -0.23 4.78 -23.60
CA GLY A 616 1.16 4.43 -23.36
C GLY A 616 1.94 5.48 -22.57
N PHE A 617 3.25 5.31 -22.51
CA PHE A 617 4.19 6.21 -21.85
C PHE A 617 5.16 6.80 -22.86
N ARG A 618 5.83 7.90 -22.48
CA ARG A 618 7.01 8.38 -23.21
C ARG A 618 8.10 8.85 -22.27
N ILE A 619 9.34 8.86 -22.74
CA ILE A 619 10.47 9.44 -22.02
C ILE A 619 11.35 10.23 -22.98
N GLN A 620 11.85 11.39 -22.52
CA GLN A 620 12.89 12.11 -23.23
C GLN A 620 14.25 11.51 -22.91
N VAL A 621 14.96 11.08 -23.95
CA VAL A 621 16.37 10.68 -23.89
C VAL A 621 17.21 11.86 -24.38
N PRO A 622 17.94 12.56 -23.50
CA PRO A 622 18.72 13.71 -23.91
C PRO A 622 19.96 13.33 -24.75
N ALA A 623 20.51 14.32 -25.45
CA ALA A 623 21.82 14.17 -26.09
C ALA A 623 22.91 13.83 -25.06
N GLY A 624 23.80 12.91 -25.44
CA GLY A 624 24.87 12.41 -24.57
C GLY A 624 24.47 11.25 -23.65
N SER A 625 23.22 10.77 -23.71
CA SER A 625 22.82 9.56 -22.98
C SER A 625 23.60 8.32 -23.45
N THR A 626 23.90 7.41 -22.52
CA THR A 626 24.64 6.16 -22.74
C THR A 626 23.74 4.94 -22.74
N SER A 627 22.67 4.97 -21.93
CA SER A 627 21.71 3.88 -21.78
C SER A 627 20.29 4.40 -21.49
N LEU A 628 19.29 3.69 -21.99
CA LEU A 628 17.89 3.75 -21.56
C LEU A 628 17.46 2.33 -21.14
N THR A 629 17.07 2.15 -19.88
CA THR A 629 16.48 0.91 -19.39
C THR A 629 15.00 1.14 -19.09
N VAL A 630 14.12 0.36 -19.72
CA VAL A 630 12.68 0.38 -19.46
C VAL A 630 12.30 -0.93 -18.79
N ARG A 631 11.67 -0.85 -17.62
CA ARG A 631 11.26 -2.02 -16.83
C ARG A 631 9.77 -1.96 -16.53
N LEU A 632 9.08 -3.03 -16.90
CA LEU A 632 7.68 -3.31 -16.59
C LEU A 632 7.62 -4.26 -15.39
N ASN A 633 6.76 -3.98 -14.42
CA ASN A 633 6.41 -4.96 -13.38
C ASN A 633 4.90 -4.93 -13.11
N THR A 634 4.20 -6.05 -13.33
CA THR A 634 2.78 -6.20 -12.98
C THR A 634 2.59 -6.59 -11.52
N SER A 635 1.60 -6.00 -10.86
CA SER A 635 1.11 -6.43 -9.55
C SER A 635 0.03 -7.52 -9.64
N THR A 636 -0.58 -7.70 -10.81
CA THR A 636 -1.53 -8.80 -11.06
C THR A 636 -0.77 -10.11 -11.28
N PRO A 637 -0.97 -11.15 -10.44
CA PRO A 637 -0.25 -12.42 -10.57
C PRO A 637 -0.53 -13.11 -11.90
N ASN A 638 0.54 -13.60 -12.55
CA ASN A 638 0.48 -14.33 -13.83
C ASN A 638 -0.22 -13.57 -14.98
N ALA A 639 -0.33 -12.24 -14.88
CA ALA A 639 -0.73 -11.44 -16.04
C ALA A 639 0.35 -11.56 -17.10
N ASP A 640 -0.04 -11.79 -18.35
CA ASP A 640 0.83 -11.83 -19.52
C ASP A 640 0.79 -10.43 -20.16
N VAL A 641 1.87 -9.65 -19.98
CA VAL A 641 1.98 -8.28 -20.48
C VAL A 641 3.36 -8.04 -21.08
N ASP A 642 3.37 -7.72 -22.36
CA ASP A 642 4.58 -7.46 -23.14
C ASP A 642 4.91 -5.96 -23.19
N LEU A 643 6.19 -5.66 -23.37
CA LEU A 643 6.73 -4.30 -23.39
C LEU A 643 7.29 -3.96 -24.78
N TYR A 644 6.88 -2.82 -25.33
CA TYR A 644 7.31 -2.35 -26.65
C TYR A 644 7.83 -0.92 -26.57
N VAL A 645 8.92 -0.61 -27.28
CA VAL A 645 9.54 0.72 -27.30
C VAL A 645 9.89 1.14 -28.73
N ARG A 646 9.54 2.38 -29.10
CA ARG A 646 9.86 2.97 -30.41
C ARG A 646 10.36 4.41 -30.24
N ARG A 647 11.34 4.83 -31.02
CA ARG A 647 11.87 6.19 -31.02
C ARG A 647 11.16 7.06 -32.05
N GLY A 648 10.84 8.30 -31.68
CA GLY A 648 10.41 9.36 -32.59
C GLY A 648 8.96 9.25 -33.09
N ALA A 649 8.32 8.08 -32.95
CA ALA A 649 6.92 7.85 -33.23
C ALA A 649 6.34 6.87 -32.20
N ASP A 650 5.01 6.89 -32.05
CA ASP A 650 4.32 5.96 -31.17
C ASP A 650 4.42 4.51 -31.66
N VAL A 651 4.24 3.57 -30.75
CA VAL A 651 4.09 2.16 -31.11
C VAL A 651 2.70 2.00 -31.73
N GLU A 652 2.61 1.30 -32.86
CA GLU A 652 1.35 1.12 -33.59
C GLU A 652 1.20 -0.32 -34.06
N LEU A 653 -0.02 -0.69 -34.46
CA LEU A 653 -0.27 -1.95 -35.16
C LEU A 653 -0.28 -1.69 -36.66
N ALA A 654 0.59 -2.37 -37.41
CA ALA A 654 0.58 -2.38 -38.86
C ALA A 654 0.39 -3.82 -39.35
N ASP A 655 -0.63 -4.07 -40.17
CA ASP A 655 -0.98 -5.41 -40.67
C ASP A 655 -1.15 -6.49 -39.58
N GLY A 656 -1.51 -6.07 -38.36
CA GLY A 656 -1.70 -6.97 -37.20
C GLY A 656 -0.43 -7.24 -36.39
N GLU A 657 0.71 -6.68 -36.79
CA GLU A 657 1.97 -6.78 -36.06
C GLU A 657 2.29 -5.47 -35.31
N VAL A 658 2.95 -5.59 -34.16
CA VAL A 658 3.37 -4.43 -33.35
C VAL A 658 4.63 -3.81 -33.96
N MET A 659 4.53 -2.55 -34.38
CA MET A 659 5.65 -1.78 -34.92
C MET A 659 6.42 -1.10 -33.79
N ALA A 660 7.52 -1.72 -33.37
CA ALA A 660 8.44 -1.20 -32.34
C ALA A 660 9.90 -1.36 -32.77
N ASP A 661 10.80 -0.52 -32.22
CA ASP A 661 12.24 -0.66 -32.44
C ASP A 661 12.86 -1.69 -31.49
N TYR A 662 12.24 -1.87 -30.32
CA TYR A 662 12.65 -2.82 -29.28
C TYR A 662 11.41 -3.41 -28.61
N PHE A 663 11.50 -4.68 -28.22
CA PHE A 663 10.43 -5.38 -27.52
C PHE A 663 11.01 -6.38 -26.53
N ALA A 664 10.23 -6.68 -25.50
CA ALA A 664 10.46 -7.77 -24.55
C ALA A 664 9.13 -8.47 -24.34
N GLU A 665 9.09 -9.75 -24.68
CA GLU A 665 7.90 -10.58 -24.69
C GLU A 665 8.16 -11.82 -23.83
N GLY A 666 7.25 -12.09 -22.92
CA GLY A 666 7.40 -13.16 -21.94
C GLY A 666 6.05 -13.57 -21.37
N THR A 667 5.96 -14.80 -20.86
CA THR A 667 4.68 -15.33 -20.34
C THR A 667 4.27 -14.73 -18.97
N THR A 668 4.94 -13.66 -18.55
CA THR A 668 4.72 -12.97 -17.27
C THR A 668 4.76 -11.46 -17.51
N GLY A 669 4.07 -10.68 -16.69
CA GLY A 669 4.02 -9.22 -16.85
C GLY A 669 5.24 -8.49 -16.29
N ASN A 670 6.41 -9.12 -16.26
CA ASN A 670 7.65 -8.53 -15.73
C ASN A 670 8.71 -8.50 -16.83
N GLU A 671 8.72 -7.41 -17.60
CA GLU A 671 9.58 -7.27 -18.77
C GLU A 671 10.67 -6.21 -18.58
N THR A 672 11.80 -6.36 -19.27
CA THR A 672 12.90 -5.38 -19.24
C THR A 672 13.55 -5.24 -20.61
N ILE A 673 13.63 -4.00 -21.09
CA ILE A 673 14.37 -3.61 -22.29
C ILE A 673 15.52 -2.70 -21.88
N THR A 674 16.72 -2.95 -22.42
CA THR A 674 17.87 -2.06 -22.27
C THR A 674 18.40 -1.65 -23.64
N ILE A 675 18.43 -0.34 -23.89
CA ILE A 675 18.84 0.27 -25.15
C ILE A 675 20.13 1.05 -24.89
N THR A 676 21.21 0.69 -25.56
CA THR A 676 22.52 1.33 -25.43
C THR A 676 22.98 1.85 -26.78
N ARG A 677 24.09 2.60 -26.81
CA ARG A 677 24.71 3.05 -28.08
C ARG A 677 25.16 1.91 -29.00
N THR A 678 25.24 0.68 -28.49
CA THR A 678 25.60 -0.51 -29.28
C THR A 678 24.40 -1.38 -29.62
N SER A 679 23.18 -1.02 -29.20
CA SER A 679 21.94 -1.67 -29.64
C SER A 679 21.73 -1.49 -31.15
N GLN A 680 20.82 -2.27 -31.74
CA GLN A 680 20.35 -2.09 -33.11
C GLN A 680 18.83 -1.96 -33.11
N PRO A 681 18.26 -0.78 -33.41
CA PRO A 681 18.94 0.51 -33.62
C PRO A 681 19.75 0.99 -32.40
N PRO A 682 20.78 1.85 -32.56
CA PRO A 682 21.54 2.39 -31.42
C PRO A 682 20.70 3.41 -30.64
N LEU A 683 21.02 3.58 -29.34
CA LEU A 683 20.45 4.66 -28.54
C LEU A 683 20.83 6.02 -29.13
N GLU A 684 19.84 6.82 -29.45
CA GLU A 684 20.00 8.19 -29.93
C GLU A 684 19.18 9.16 -29.07
N ALA A 685 19.52 10.44 -29.12
CA ALA A 685 18.70 11.45 -28.46
C ALA A 685 17.30 11.52 -29.11
N GLY A 686 16.28 11.81 -28.31
CA GLY A 686 14.92 12.00 -28.76
C GLY A 686 13.88 11.42 -27.80
N THR A 687 12.63 11.46 -28.23
CA THR A 687 11.51 10.90 -27.48
C THR A 687 11.37 9.42 -27.79
N TYR A 688 11.32 8.60 -26.75
CA TYR A 688 11.00 7.18 -26.85
C TYR A 688 9.58 6.97 -26.34
N PHE A 689 8.77 6.32 -27.15
CA PHE A 689 7.39 5.94 -26.88
C PHE A 689 7.36 4.50 -26.42
N ILE A 690 6.57 4.21 -25.39
CA ILE A 690 6.52 2.93 -24.70
C ILE A 690 5.07 2.46 -24.67
N ALA A 691 4.80 1.26 -25.17
CA ALA A 691 3.48 0.65 -25.19
C ALA A 691 3.47 -0.69 -24.45
N LEU A 692 2.28 -1.11 -24.02
CA LEU A 692 2.05 -2.35 -23.29
C LEU A 692 1.08 -3.25 -24.08
N GLY A 693 1.46 -4.49 -24.35
CA GLY A 693 0.56 -5.50 -24.93
C GLY A 693 -0.08 -6.34 -23.83
N ASN A 694 -1.40 -6.25 -23.61
CA ASN A 694 -2.09 -7.11 -22.64
C ASN A 694 -2.58 -8.40 -23.33
N TYR A 695 -2.01 -9.53 -22.95
CA TYR A 695 -2.41 -10.86 -23.40
C TYR A 695 -3.20 -11.65 -22.33
N ALA A 696 -3.32 -11.08 -21.11
CA ALA A 696 -4.15 -11.61 -20.04
C ALA A 696 -5.65 -11.39 -20.31
N ARG A 697 -6.29 -12.36 -20.98
CA ARG A 697 -7.70 -12.27 -21.36
C ARG A 697 -8.63 -12.21 -20.14
N ASN A 698 -9.61 -11.32 -20.20
CA ASN A 698 -10.67 -11.14 -19.20
C ASN A 698 -10.13 -10.84 -17.78
N VAL A 699 -8.92 -10.32 -17.66
CA VAL A 699 -8.29 -9.95 -16.40
C VAL A 699 -7.84 -8.50 -16.47
N GLU A 700 -8.21 -7.71 -15.47
CA GLU A 700 -7.68 -6.36 -15.29
C GLU A 700 -6.23 -6.45 -14.79
N VAL A 701 -5.32 -5.71 -15.43
CA VAL A 701 -3.89 -5.77 -15.11
C VAL A 701 -3.41 -4.45 -14.56
N THR A 702 -2.81 -4.47 -13.37
CA THR A 702 -2.20 -3.30 -12.73
C THR A 702 -0.70 -3.47 -12.63
N GLY A 703 0.05 -2.36 -12.65
CA GLY A 703 1.50 -2.42 -12.53
C GLY A 703 2.19 -1.06 -12.62
N VAL A 704 3.51 -1.12 -12.80
CA VAL A 704 4.38 0.05 -13.00
C VAL A 704 5.33 -0.14 -14.18
N VAL A 705 5.59 0.96 -14.88
CA VAL A 705 6.66 1.10 -15.87
C VAL A 705 7.68 2.12 -15.36
N THR A 706 8.95 1.74 -15.28
CA THR A 706 10.04 2.64 -14.92
C THR A 706 11.01 2.74 -16.08
N ALA A 707 11.29 3.96 -16.54
CA ALA A 707 12.32 4.21 -17.54
C ALA A 707 13.47 5.00 -16.90
N THR A 708 14.70 4.52 -17.04
CA THR A 708 15.91 5.12 -16.48
C THR A 708 16.87 5.46 -17.60
N VAL A 709 17.18 6.75 -17.73
CA VAL A 709 18.16 7.28 -18.69
C VAL A 709 19.46 7.59 -17.95
N GLU A 710 20.55 6.99 -18.41
CA GLU A 710 21.90 7.27 -17.95
C GLU A 710 22.58 8.24 -18.92
N ARG A 711 23.24 9.28 -18.39
CA ARG A 711 24.00 10.24 -19.21
C ARG A 711 25.49 10.17 -18.87
N ALA A 712 26.33 10.28 -19.91
CA ALA A 712 27.71 10.65 -19.69
C ALA A 712 27.77 12.06 -19.04
N PRO A 713 28.73 12.35 -18.13
CA PRO A 713 28.87 13.68 -17.54
C PRO A 713 29.03 14.75 -18.63
N ALA A 714 28.19 15.78 -18.62
CA ALA A 714 28.25 16.92 -19.54
C ALA A 714 28.62 18.22 -18.78
N PRO A 715 29.34 19.17 -19.40
CA PRO A 715 29.73 20.44 -18.75
C PRO A 715 28.53 21.38 -18.52
N PRO A 716 28.56 22.31 -17.55
CA PRO A 716 27.39 23.11 -17.14
C PRO A 716 27.06 24.30 -18.08
N ALA A 717 25.77 24.64 -18.24
CA ALA A 717 25.25 25.78 -19.01
C ALA A 717 24.47 26.81 -18.13
N THR A 718 24.39 28.07 -18.60
CA THR A 718 23.92 29.30 -17.91
C THR A 718 22.42 29.62 -18.09
N GLY A 719 21.76 30.22 -17.08
CA GLY A 719 20.52 31.01 -17.27
C GLY A 719 19.27 30.71 -16.42
N GLN A 720 19.27 29.74 -15.51
CA GLN A 720 18.19 29.59 -14.52
C GLN A 720 18.73 29.74 -13.11
N GLY A 721 18.04 30.55 -12.29
CA GLY A 721 18.35 30.72 -10.87
C GLY A 721 18.42 29.34 -10.20
N ARG A 722 19.52 29.11 -9.48
CA ARG A 722 19.76 27.83 -8.81
C ARG A 722 19.10 27.83 -7.44
N ALA A 723 18.25 26.84 -7.17
CA ALA A 723 17.72 26.64 -5.83
C ALA A 723 18.87 26.29 -4.88
N LEU A 724 19.00 27.04 -3.78
CA LEU A 724 19.91 26.71 -2.70
C LEU A 724 19.21 25.78 -1.71
N VAL A 725 19.87 24.69 -1.33
CA VAL A 725 19.47 23.86 -0.20
C VAL A 725 20.24 24.33 1.02
N PHE A 726 19.57 24.53 2.16
CA PHE A 726 20.24 25.00 3.37
C PHE A 726 21.40 24.07 3.76
N GLY A 727 22.56 24.66 4.04
CA GLY A 727 23.79 23.96 4.37
C GLY A 727 24.52 23.31 3.19
N GLN A 728 23.98 23.37 1.96
CA GLN A 728 24.63 22.86 0.76
C GLN A 728 25.27 24.02 -0.02
N PRO A 729 26.60 24.01 -0.22
CA PRO A 729 27.28 25.01 -1.04
C PRO A 729 26.95 24.80 -2.51
N VAL A 730 26.59 25.88 -3.20
CA VAL A 730 26.39 25.90 -4.65
C VAL A 730 27.52 26.67 -5.29
N GLY A 731 28.32 25.97 -6.11
CA GLY A 731 29.39 26.60 -6.89
C GLY A 731 28.83 27.52 -7.97
N TRP A 732 29.47 28.66 -8.15
CA TRP A 732 29.20 29.63 -9.22
C TRP A 732 30.51 30.03 -9.90
N ALA A 733 30.42 30.38 -11.18
CA ALA A 733 31.52 30.91 -11.97
C ALA A 733 30.93 31.88 -13.00
N TYR A 734 31.56 33.05 -13.13
CA TYR A 734 31.22 34.10 -14.08
C TYR A 734 32.47 34.53 -14.83
N ASP A 735 32.31 34.74 -16.14
CA ASP A 735 33.35 35.29 -16.99
C ASP A 735 33.68 36.73 -16.57
N ALA A 736 34.85 37.22 -16.99
CA ALA A 736 35.26 38.59 -16.77
C ALA A 736 34.22 39.59 -17.31
N VAL A 737 33.90 40.62 -16.51
CA VAL A 737 32.97 41.69 -16.89
C VAL A 737 33.72 42.99 -17.20
N GLU A 738 33.24 43.78 -18.15
CA GLU A 738 33.86 45.07 -18.51
C GLU A 738 33.46 46.21 -17.56
N VAL A 739 32.32 46.07 -16.90
CA VAL A 739 31.76 47.02 -15.93
C VAL A 739 31.17 46.26 -14.74
N PRO A 740 31.04 46.90 -13.56
CA PRO A 740 30.38 46.27 -12.42
C PRO A 740 29.02 45.68 -12.80
N THR A 741 28.86 44.37 -12.62
CA THR A 741 27.70 43.61 -13.12
C THR A 741 27.04 42.83 -11.99
N LEU A 742 25.71 42.85 -11.94
CA LEU A 742 24.89 42.08 -11.01
C LEU A 742 24.36 40.82 -11.71
N PHE A 743 24.60 39.67 -11.10
CA PHE A 743 24.09 38.36 -11.53
C PHE A 743 22.99 37.92 -10.56
N SER A 744 21.77 37.71 -11.10
CA SER A 744 20.56 37.35 -10.35
C SER A 744 20.25 35.87 -10.39
#